data_AF-A0A6H2D454-F1
#
_entry.id   AF-A0A6H2D454-F1
#
_cell.length_a   1.000
_cell.length_b   1.000
_cell.length_c   1.000
_cell.angle_alpha   90.00
_cell.angle_beta   90.00
_cell.angle_gamma   90.00
#
_symmetry.space_group_name_H-M   'P 1'
#
loop_
_entity.id
_entity.type
_entity.pdbx_description
1 polymer ?
#
loop_
_entity_poly.entity_id
_entity_poly.type
_entity_poly.pdbx_seq_one_letter_code
_entity_poly.pdbx_strand_id
1 'polypeptide(L)'
;MPSIANLINELPEISQSRLVASGYGVWVTWKGKVHNSVVNTLREYGCLKITEELDQALWFCNSTEVFRALARLQIWARVNPMPVLVQVVPMTFLVGYDMEYSVSISPELDRQDSRYPQDFEVFIHPKLKDQVKALAGLDVQNVGSVEGLAGVEWLGLQADQGLDYETIRKWFFVIKPLGRMADKEAILGWRDFSTDILDLLQKLGLKYISDVKEGAIFFPLDNFQLLRSFCHEILTLIRQIKEDPEKKYWPVVMAAISQENLQFSPDLPKKIGLDWNRLAPDFPHVRFMDGFLLSEWFRMNEASYGTDAVSLDSWCNLALKEGGAQLGSGTMQVALPSVLIGKEGEGCFYCGQTSHVSKDCPSKMLPKPMASIWNQLANTNIKDFTKGFMEMEKNLSAEDYANSMLAVFDSKNELESILARAVYEINASCQIRMLKIVWRSRSKEWGDALSQLAPEEGEYVWDALSLIEGGDYDAAEKVIKDAQLKYPRSYQPHSLWGFWNLEIGDYTQALFHWQESERMSYTPMQQGYFAYLQARLLEVDGNLKDAINTYKHANSYSPTWIDPVYRQGVCMVKMGFTGQAMDLYSDLIDRDPNVFNRILIDPELDRGRVQLMTALYDRWAESEEEAQKTKQSVEQLLEDISKRFDVSHSYYEPSVDELERLKALGTRQNYVAYQLLIRGTEKFKSSLDNEVKREIKRIEANLEYQTERVRTIQREAAWFPFPKLLLEFNKDFNFCVDKINWIRTQRLKDADNFRKSLKILDEIEDRIDTLQGRLVTLRIVRDSTLFVLMLGRNFIWLELIGLGLALVAIPSTLYFTQNVHNNWIIDSIREQRWEFTKGLVIILSIVCLALAAIKSAFSFDKRKRELFEQLDEELRESAPRRY
;
A
#
# COMPACT_ATOMS: atom_id res chain seq x y z
N MET A 1 1.67 -55.29 -10.38
CA MET A 1 2.46 -55.10 -11.63
C MET A 1 2.59 -53.60 -11.79
N PRO A 2 3.81 -53.09 -12.00
CA PRO A 2 4.04 -51.66 -12.18
C PRO A 2 3.23 -51.13 -13.35
N SER A 3 2.51 -50.02 -13.15
CA SER A 3 1.66 -49.40 -14.16
C SER A 3 2.04 -47.93 -14.32
N ILE A 4 2.35 -47.49 -15.55
CA ILE A 4 2.75 -46.11 -15.81
C ILE A 4 1.61 -45.11 -15.53
N ALA A 5 0.35 -45.57 -15.64
CA ALA A 5 -0.82 -44.75 -15.37
C ALA A 5 -0.86 -44.25 -13.92
N ASN A 6 -0.41 -45.07 -12.96
CA ASN A 6 -0.37 -44.68 -11.56
C ASN A 6 0.57 -43.49 -11.35
N LEU A 7 1.76 -43.53 -11.97
CA LEU A 7 2.75 -42.45 -11.90
C LEU A 7 2.24 -41.15 -12.53
N ILE A 8 1.55 -41.22 -13.67
CA ILE A 8 1.07 -40.03 -14.38
C ILE A 8 -0.10 -39.38 -13.65
N ASN A 9 -1.00 -40.18 -13.09
CA ASN A 9 -2.19 -39.69 -12.37
C ASN A 9 -1.84 -38.96 -11.06
N GLU A 10 -0.63 -39.13 -10.52
CA GLU A 10 -0.14 -38.40 -9.35
C GLU A 10 0.37 -36.99 -9.67
N LEU A 11 0.60 -36.67 -10.95
CA LEU A 11 1.17 -35.40 -11.37
C LEU A 11 0.12 -34.28 -11.38
N PRO A 12 0.54 -33.02 -11.12
CA PRO A 12 -0.38 -31.89 -11.15
C PRO A 12 -0.92 -31.64 -12.57
N GLU A 13 -2.18 -31.18 -12.65
CA GLU A 13 -2.77 -30.72 -13.90
C GLU A 13 -2.34 -29.28 -14.20
N ILE A 14 -1.57 -29.09 -15.27
CA ILE A 14 -1.10 -27.77 -15.70
C ILE A 14 -2.04 -27.23 -16.78
N SER A 15 -2.89 -26.27 -16.41
CA SER A 15 -3.85 -25.64 -17.34
C SER A 15 -3.20 -24.67 -18.33
N GLN A 16 -2.15 -23.97 -17.91
CA GLN A 16 -1.39 -23.03 -18.74
C GLN A 16 0.12 -23.20 -18.47
N SER A 17 0.86 -23.61 -19.50
CA SER A 17 2.29 -23.90 -19.38
C SER A 17 3.15 -22.65 -19.59
N ARG A 18 4.06 -22.38 -18.65
CA ARG A 18 5.14 -21.39 -18.75
C ARG A 18 6.26 -21.87 -19.68
N LEU A 19 6.55 -23.17 -19.62
CA LEU A 19 7.57 -23.86 -20.41
C LEU A 19 6.99 -25.19 -20.92
N VAL A 20 7.26 -25.47 -22.19
CA VAL A 20 6.96 -26.75 -22.84
C VAL A 20 8.22 -27.23 -23.52
N ALA A 21 8.66 -28.46 -23.23
CA ALA A 21 9.86 -29.03 -23.82
C ALA A 21 9.67 -30.48 -24.23
N SER A 22 10.13 -30.84 -25.42
CA SER A 22 10.17 -32.23 -25.88
C SER A 22 11.46 -32.91 -25.42
N GLY A 23 11.37 -34.19 -25.09
CA GLY A 23 12.52 -35.00 -24.70
C GLY A 23 12.19 -36.49 -24.64
N TYR A 24 12.92 -37.19 -23.78
CA TYR A 24 12.86 -38.63 -23.61
C TYR A 24 12.32 -38.96 -22.21
N GLY A 25 11.22 -39.71 -22.17
CA GLY A 25 10.71 -40.33 -20.97
C GLY A 25 11.36 -41.68 -20.75
N VAL A 26 11.85 -41.91 -19.53
CA VAL A 26 12.48 -43.15 -19.11
C VAL A 26 11.65 -43.71 -17.97
N TRP A 27 10.84 -44.71 -18.28
CA TRP A 27 10.09 -45.46 -17.29
C TRP A 27 10.94 -46.64 -16.82
N VAL A 28 11.29 -46.64 -15.55
CA VAL A 28 12.15 -47.65 -14.92
C VAL A 28 11.30 -48.46 -13.97
N THR A 29 11.30 -49.78 -14.13
CA THR A 29 10.59 -50.73 -13.27
C THR A 29 11.56 -51.76 -12.72
N TRP A 30 11.41 -52.17 -11.46
CA TRP A 30 12.33 -53.11 -10.82
C TRP A 30 11.61 -54.08 -9.90
N LYS A 31 12.34 -55.13 -9.49
CA LYS A 31 11.85 -56.08 -8.49
C LYS A 31 12.65 -55.94 -7.18
N GLY A 32 11.96 -55.67 -6.07
CA GLY A 32 12.60 -55.51 -4.76
C GLY A 32 13.19 -54.12 -4.58
N LYS A 33 14.47 -54.02 -4.20
CA LYS A 33 15.15 -52.73 -3.99
C LYS A 33 15.99 -52.36 -5.21
N VAL A 34 15.78 -51.17 -5.76
CA VAL A 34 16.60 -50.65 -6.86
C VAL A 34 18.04 -50.39 -6.41
N HIS A 35 19.01 -50.74 -7.27
CA HIS A 35 20.42 -50.46 -6.99
C HIS A 35 20.72 -48.97 -7.19
N ASN A 36 21.47 -48.35 -6.25
CA ASN A 36 21.80 -46.91 -6.31
C ASN A 36 22.49 -46.50 -7.61
N SER A 37 23.20 -47.42 -8.28
CA SER A 37 23.83 -47.18 -9.60
C SER A 37 22.83 -46.69 -10.65
N VAL A 38 21.58 -47.20 -10.68
CA VAL A 38 20.57 -46.76 -11.65
C VAL A 38 20.26 -45.28 -11.45
N VAL A 39 19.92 -44.93 -10.21
CA VAL A 39 19.54 -43.56 -9.82
C VAL A 39 20.70 -42.60 -10.04
N ASN A 40 21.91 -42.97 -9.61
CA ASN A 40 23.10 -42.12 -9.74
C ASN A 40 23.48 -41.92 -11.20
N THR A 41 23.52 -42.99 -12.02
CA THR A 41 23.87 -42.88 -13.43
C THR A 41 22.82 -42.07 -14.21
N LEU A 42 21.52 -42.27 -13.97
CA LEU A 42 20.51 -41.44 -14.62
C LEU A 42 20.66 -39.95 -14.28
N ARG A 43 20.92 -39.62 -13.00
CA ARG A 43 21.17 -38.22 -12.57
C ARG A 43 22.44 -37.62 -13.15
N GLU A 44 23.55 -38.37 -13.16
CA GLU A 44 24.85 -37.91 -13.70
C GLU A 44 24.79 -37.56 -15.20
N TYR A 45 23.93 -38.25 -15.95
CA TYR A 45 23.66 -37.96 -17.36
C TYR A 45 22.50 -36.98 -17.55
N GLY A 46 21.97 -36.45 -16.45
CA GLY A 46 21.00 -35.37 -16.40
C GLY A 46 19.57 -35.77 -16.74
N CYS A 47 19.17 -36.96 -16.28
CA CYS A 47 17.77 -37.34 -16.19
C CYS A 47 17.18 -36.79 -14.89
N LEU A 48 16.10 -36.02 -15.02
CA LEU A 48 15.27 -35.53 -13.92
C LEU A 48 14.30 -36.62 -13.48
N LYS A 49 14.25 -36.92 -12.18
CA LYS A 49 13.23 -37.81 -11.63
C LYS A 49 11.92 -37.04 -11.51
N ILE A 50 10.88 -37.50 -12.19
CA ILE A 50 9.55 -36.85 -12.18
C ILE A 50 8.72 -37.36 -11.01
N THR A 51 8.61 -38.68 -10.89
CA THR A 51 7.90 -39.35 -9.79
C THR A 51 8.49 -40.74 -9.53
N GLU A 52 8.24 -41.29 -8.35
CA GLU A 52 8.73 -42.58 -7.87
C GLU A 52 7.70 -43.25 -6.95
N GLU A 53 7.40 -44.52 -7.25
CA GLU A 53 6.66 -45.44 -6.38
C GLU A 53 7.60 -46.56 -5.87
N LEU A 54 7.05 -47.54 -5.15
CA LEU A 54 7.82 -48.63 -4.52
C LEU A 54 8.62 -49.49 -5.51
N ASP A 55 8.09 -49.77 -6.70
CA ASP A 55 8.68 -50.67 -7.70
C ASP A 55 8.84 -50.06 -9.11
N GLN A 56 8.64 -48.74 -9.23
CA GLN A 56 8.77 -48.02 -10.49
C GLN A 56 9.07 -46.52 -10.30
N ALA A 57 9.69 -45.91 -11.31
CA ALA A 57 9.91 -44.47 -11.37
C ALA A 57 9.86 -43.96 -12.81
N LEU A 58 9.42 -42.72 -12.98
CA LEU A 58 9.40 -42.02 -14.26
C LEU A 58 10.43 -40.90 -14.25
N TRP A 59 11.25 -40.85 -15.29
CA TRP A 59 12.29 -39.85 -15.45
C TRP A 59 12.15 -39.13 -16.79
N PHE A 60 12.58 -37.88 -16.84
CA PHE A 60 12.65 -37.05 -18.03
C PHE A 60 14.11 -36.70 -18.35
N CYS A 61 14.51 -36.79 -19.62
CA CYS A 61 15.79 -36.28 -20.09
C CYS A 61 15.59 -35.48 -21.36
N ASN A 62 16.23 -34.31 -21.47
CA ASN A 62 16.16 -33.45 -22.64
C ASN A 62 17.24 -33.74 -23.70
N SER A 63 18.13 -34.70 -23.45
CA SER A 63 19.31 -34.97 -24.28
C SER A 63 19.48 -36.46 -24.58
N THR A 64 20.16 -36.77 -25.69
CA THR A 64 20.50 -38.13 -26.12
C THR A 64 21.47 -38.84 -25.16
N GLU A 65 22.05 -38.13 -24.20
CA GLU A 65 22.91 -38.67 -23.15
C GLU A 65 22.24 -39.79 -22.34
N VAL A 66 20.91 -39.80 -22.27
CA VAL A 66 20.14 -40.90 -21.68
C VAL A 66 20.50 -42.27 -22.27
N PHE A 67 20.77 -42.36 -23.58
CA PHE A 67 21.10 -43.63 -24.22
C PHE A 67 22.50 -44.12 -23.82
N ARG A 68 23.46 -43.21 -23.63
CA ARG A 68 24.79 -43.55 -23.07
C ARG A 68 24.69 -43.99 -21.61
N ALA A 69 23.83 -43.34 -20.82
CA ALA A 69 23.55 -43.73 -19.44
C ALA A 69 23.02 -45.17 -19.36
N LEU A 70 22.05 -45.50 -20.20
CA LEU A 70 21.45 -46.84 -20.26
C LEU A 70 22.41 -47.89 -20.80
N ALA A 71 23.25 -47.55 -21.79
CA ALA A 71 24.32 -48.41 -22.28
C ALA A 71 25.34 -48.76 -21.19
N ARG A 72 25.77 -47.76 -20.41
CA ARG A 72 26.65 -47.94 -19.25
C ARG A 72 26.03 -48.88 -18.21
N LEU A 73 24.75 -48.69 -17.89
CA LEU A 73 24.02 -49.57 -16.97
C LEU A 73 23.88 -51.00 -17.53
N GLN A 74 23.59 -51.16 -18.83
CA GLN A 74 23.49 -52.46 -19.47
C GLN A 74 24.80 -53.26 -19.37
N ILE A 75 25.94 -52.61 -19.55
CA ILE A 75 27.26 -53.25 -19.43
C ILE A 75 27.58 -53.55 -17.97
N TRP A 76 27.29 -52.62 -17.06
CA TRP A 76 27.47 -52.82 -15.63
C TRP A 76 26.64 -54.00 -15.11
N ALA A 77 25.42 -54.16 -15.61
CA ALA A 77 24.50 -55.24 -15.26
C ALA A 77 24.99 -56.64 -15.67
N ARG A 78 25.87 -56.74 -16.68
CA ARG A 78 26.49 -58.03 -17.06
C ARG A 78 27.38 -58.59 -15.96
N VAL A 79 27.96 -57.71 -15.13
CA VAL A 79 28.81 -58.08 -13.99
C VAL A 79 28.02 -58.04 -12.68
N ASN A 80 27.03 -57.15 -12.57
CA ASN A 80 26.19 -56.97 -11.39
C ASN A 80 24.72 -57.17 -11.76
N PRO A 81 24.22 -58.42 -11.75
CA PRO A 81 22.86 -58.73 -12.15
C PRO A 81 21.85 -57.89 -11.38
N MET A 82 20.95 -57.25 -12.11
CA MET A 82 19.95 -56.36 -11.54
C MET A 82 18.61 -56.55 -12.27
N PRO A 83 17.52 -56.85 -11.55
CA PRO A 83 16.20 -57.05 -12.15
C PRO A 83 15.57 -55.68 -12.40
N VAL A 84 15.90 -55.06 -13.53
CA VAL A 84 15.42 -53.72 -13.91
C VAL A 84 15.02 -53.72 -15.39
N LEU A 85 13.79 -53.31 -15.68
CA LEU A 85 13.32 -53.06 -17.03
C LEU A 85 13.17 -51.55 -17.24
N VAL A 86 13.77 -51.05 -18.32
CA VAL A 86 13.69 -49.65 -18.70
C VAL A 86 12.98 -49.51 -20.04
N GLN A 87 12.02 -48.59 -20.13
CA GLN A 87 11.36 -48.20 -21.36
C GLN A 87 11.67 -46.74 -21.67
N VAL A 88 12.12 -46.47 -22.90
CA VAL A 88 12.41 -45.11 -23.37
C VAL A 88 11.41 -44.71 -24.45
N VAL A 89 10.67 -43.64 -24.20
CA VAL A 89 9.59 -43.13 -25.05
C VAL A 89 9.72 -41.63 -25.31
N PRO A 90 9.16 -41.09 -26.40
CA PRO A 90 9.02 -39.64 -26.55
C PRO A 90 8.10 -39.08 -25.46
N MET A 91 8.50 -37.98 -24.83
CA MET A 91 7.74 -37.34 -23.75
C MET A 91 7.86 -35.82 -23.81
N THR A 92 6.78 -35.14 -23.46
CA THR A 92 6.74 -33.68 -23.31
C THR A 92 6.76 -33.32 -21.84
N PHE A 93 7.65 -32.43 -21.45
CA PHE A 93 7.74 -31.85 -20.12
C PHE A 93 7.01 -30.51 -20.09
N LEU A 94 6.15 -30.33 -19.09
CA LEU A 94 5.30 -29.16 -18.91
C LEU A 94 5.64 -28.52 -17.56
N VAL A 95 5.79 -27.20 -17.53
CA VAL A 95 6.02 -26.43 -16.29
C VAL A 95 5.00 -25.31 -16.18
N GLY A 96 4.37 -25.16 -15.03
CA GLY A 96 3.45 -24.07 -14.69
C GLY A 96 4.19 -22.79 -14.27
N TYR A 97 3.45 -21.71 -14.04
CA TYR A 97 4.03 -20.43 -13.59
C TYR A 97 4.59 -20.49 -12.15
N ASP A 98 4.10 -21.41 -11.32
CA ASP A 98 4.60 -21.66 -9.96
C ASP A 98 5.77 -22.65 -9.92
N MET A 99 6.39 -22.96 -11.06
CA MET A 99 7.50 -23.93 -11.23
C MET A 99 7.16 -25.39 -10.86
N GLU A 100 5.88 -25.69 -10.65
CA GLU A 100 5.37 -27.06 -10.64
C GLU A 100 5.46 -27.67 -12.05
N TYR A 101 5.74 -28.97 -12.13
CA TYR A 101 5.94 -29.63 -13.40
C TYR A 101 5.16 -30.95 -13.52
N SER A 102 4.78 -31.25 -14.76
CA SER A 102 4.04 -32.43 -15.16
C SER A 102 4.60 -32.94 -16.50
N VAL A 103 4.10 -34.09 -16.95
CA VAL A 103 4.51 -34.66 -18.24
C VAL A 103 3.31 -35.04 -19.08
N SER A 104 3.49 -35.00 -20.40
CA SER A 104 2.52 -35.47 -21.38
C SER A 104 3.17 -36.50 -22.30
N ILE A 105 2.53 -37.66 -22.42
CA ILE A 105 2.91 -38.73 -23.34
C ILE A 105 1.74 -39.05 -24.28
N SER A 106 2.05 -39.73 -25.38
CA SER A 106 1.02 -40.12 -26.35
C SER A 106 -0.02 -41.05 -25.69
N PRO A 107 -1.33 -40.94 -26.01
CA PRO A 107 -2.38 -41.78 -25.41
C PRO A 107 -2.20 -43.29 -25.66
N GLU A 108 -1.37 -43.68 -26.63
CA GLU A 108 -1.02 -45.08 -26.87
C GLU A 108 -0.03 -45.64 -25.83
N LEU A 109 0.64 -44.76 -25.07
CA LEU A 109 1.71 -45.08 -24.12
C LEU A 109 1.30 -44.82 -22.66
N ASP A 110 0.15 -44.20 -22.39
CA ASP A 110 -0.27 -43.76 -21.05
C ASP A 110 -0.87 -44.87 -20.18
N ARG A 111 -1.22 -46.00 -20.78
CA ARG A 111 -1.79 -47.17 -20.12
C ARG A 111 -0.99 -48.42 -20.48
N GLN A 112 0.15 -48.56 -19.84
CA GLN A 112 1.06 -49.70 -19.99
C GLN A 112 1.32 -50.36 -18.63
N ASP A 113 1.37 -51.69 -18.63
CA ASP A 113 1.67 -52.51 -17.45
C ASP A 113 2.95 -53.32 -17.71
N SER A 114 3.91 -53.17 -16.81
CA SER A 114 5.19 -53.84 -16.90
C SER A 114 5.17 -55.18 -16.17
N ARG A 115 5.83 -56.18 -16.74
CA ARG A 115 6.17 -57.42 -16.01
C ARG A 115 7.32 -57.15 -15.04
N TYR A 116 7.41 -57.95 -13.97
CA TYR A 116 8.60 -57.88 -13.12
C TYR A 116 9.84 -58.39 -13.89
N PRO A 117 10.89 -57.56 -14.03
CA PRO A 117 12.11 -57.96 -14.72
C PRO A 117 12.86 -59.07 -13.96
N GLN A 118 13.60 -59.89 -14.70
CA GLN A 118 14.57 -60.84 -14.15
C GLN A 118 16.00 -60.34 -14.34
N ASP A 119 16.29 -59.76 -15.50
CA ASP A 119 17.57 -59.18 -15.88
C ASP A 119 17.43 -57.68 -16.19
N PHE A 120 18.55 -57.04 -16.54
CA PHE A 120 18.56 -55.66 -17.00
C PHE A 120 18.18 -55.59 -18.49
N GLU A 121 17.00 -55.05 -18.77
CA GLU A 121 16.44 -54.94 -20.11
C GLU A 121 16.14 -53.48 -20.44
N VAL A 122 16.41 -53.05 -21.68
CA VAL A 122 16.12 -51.70 -22.15
C VAL A 122 15.37 -51.76 -23.47
N PHE A 123 14.12 -51.30 -23.46
CA PHE A 123 13.27 -51.17 -24.63
C PHE A 123 13.15 -49.72 -25.06
N ILE A 124 13.25 -49.49 -26.36
CA ILE A 124 13.27 -48.19 -27.00
C ILE A 124 12.10 -48.14 -27.98
N HIS A 125 11.32 -47.07 -27.87
CA HIS A 125 10.21 -46.82 -28.78
C HIS A 125 10.73 -46.62 -30.22
N PRO A 126 10.07 -47.15 -31.27
CA PRO A 126 10.57 -47.12 -32.64
C PRO A 126 10.82 -45.69 -33.19
N LYS A 127 10.05 -44.70 -32.73
CA LYS A 127 10.26 -43.26 -33.05
C LYS A 127 11.64 -42.72 -32.61
N LEU A 128 12.34 -43.40 -31.71
CA LEU A 128 13.64 -42.97 -31.16
C LEU A 128 14.85 -43.68 -31.81
N LYS A 129 14.59 -44.55 -32.81
CA LYS A 129 15.62 -45.37 -33.48
C LYS A 129 16.77 -44.55 -34.05
N ASP A 130 16.46 -43.45 -34.73
CA ASP A 130 17.46 -42.65 -35.43
C ASP A 130 18.36 -41.88 -34.45
N GLN A 131 17.80 -41.45 -33.31
CA GLN A 131 18.54 -40.76 -32.24
C GLN A 131 19.54 -41.69 -31.56
N VAL A 132 19.19 -42.97 -31.37
CA VAL A 132 20.12 -43.97 -30.84
C VAL A 132 21.23 -44.25 -31.84
N LYS A 133 20.90 -44.45 -33.12
CA LYS A 133 21.86 -44.76 -34.18
C LYS A 133 22.80 -43.60 -34.51
N ALA A 134 22.43 -42.37 -34.18
CA ALA A 134 23.30 -41.21 -34.30
C ALA A 134 24.48 -41.25 -33.31
N LEU A 135 24.38 -42.03 -32.23
CA LEU A 135 25.45 -42.19 -31.25
C LEU A 135 26.39 -43.33 -31.64
N ALA A 136 27.67 -43.01 -31.82
CA ALA A 136 28.69 -44.01 -32.12
C ALA A 136 28.79 -45.06 -30.99
N GLY A 137 28.74 -46.34 -31.37
CA GLY A 137 28.85 -47.47 -30.42
C GLY A 137 27.52 -47.98 -29.84
N LEU A 138 26.38 -47.44 -30.28
CA LEU A 138 25.05 -47.94 -29.94
C LEU A 138 24.32 -48.46 -31.18
N ASP A 139 23.62 -49.59 -31.04
CA ASP A 139 22.68 -50.08 -32.04
C ASP A 139 21.40 -50.61 -31.35
N VAL A 140 20.43 -50.98 -32.17
CA VAL A 140 19.13 -51.48 -31.70
C VAL A 140 18.73 -52.76 -32.43
N GLN A 141 18.20 -53.72 -31.68
CA GLN A 141 17.69 -54.99 -32.18
C GLN A 141 16.16 -55.04 -32.11
N ASN A 142 15.49 -55.62 -33.11
CA ASN A 142 14.03 -55.75 -33.06
C ASN A 142 13.62 -56.80 -32.01
N VAL A 143 12.77 -56.39 -31.06
CA VAL A 143 12.18 -57.26 -30.02
C VAL A 143 10.73 -57.63 -30.39
N GLY A 144 10.04 -56.78 -31.14
CA GLY A 144 8.66 -56.98 -31.55
C GLY A 144 7.64 -56.47 -30.52
N SER A 145 6.43 -57.05 -30.52
CA SER A 145 5.38 -56.71 -29.55
C SER A 145 5.66 -57.36 -28.20
N VAL A 146 5.57 -56.57 -27.13
CA VAL A 146 5.78 -57.03 -25.75
C VAL A 146 4.44 -57.00 -25.02
N GLU A 147 4.08 -58.10 -24.35
CA GLU A 147 2.83 -58.22 -23.59
C GLU A 147 2.78 -57.18 -22.44
N GLY A 148 1.62 -56.52 -22.29
CA GLY A 148 1.39 -55.46 -21.30
C GLY A 148 1.86 -54.06 -21.72
N LEU A 149 2.73 -53.95 -22.73
CA LEU A 149 3.19 -52.68 -23.28
C LEU A 149 2.35 -52.25 -24.50
N ALA A 150 2.58 -51.02 -24.95
CA ALA A 150 1.93 -50.50 -26.16
C ALA A 150 2.23 -51.40 -27.37
N GLY A 151 1.23 -51.52 -28.27
CA GLY A 151 1.26 -52.37 -29.46
C GLY A 151 2.17 -51.88 -30.59
N VAL A 152 3.38 -51.42 -30.26
CA VAL A 152 4.41 -50.96 -31.18
C VAL A 152 5.52 -52.02 -31.33
N GLU A 153 6.29 -51.93 -32.40
CA GLU A 153 7.49 -52.76 -32.58
C GLU A 153 8.64 -52.23 -31.71
N TRP A 154 8.76 -52.76 -30.50
CA TRP A 154 9.78 -52.35 -29.56
C TRP A 154 11.17 -52.78 -30.01
N LEU A 155 12.15 -51.93 -29.70
CA LEU A 155 13.56 -52.14 -30.03
C LEU A 155 14.37 -52.34 -28.75
N GLY A 156 15.22 -53.36 -28.70
CA GLY A 156 16.17 -53.58 -27.60
C GLY A 156 17.45 -52.78 -27.83
N LEU A 157 17.94 -52.08 -26.80
CA LEU A 157 19.23 -51.37 -26.88
C LEU A 157 20.39 -52.37 -26.87
N GLN A 158 21.40 -52.15 -27.70
CA GLN A 158 22.64 -52.92 -27.71
C GLN A 158 23.85 -51.99 -27.67
N ALA A 159 24.59 -52.05 -26.55
CA ALA A 159 25.83 -51.30 -26.36
C ALA A 159 27.07 -52.12 -26.75
N ASP A 160 27.99 -51.50 -27.50
CA ASP A 160 29.32 -52.04 -27.79
C ASP A 160 30.26 -51.92 -26.57
N GLN A 161 31.22 -52.83 -26.43
CA GLN A 161 32.15 -52.88 -25.30
C GLN A 161 33.16 -51.71 -25.29
N GLY A 162 33.42 -51.09 -26.45
CA GLY A 162 34.36 -49.98 -26.62
C GLY A 162 33.75 -48.58 -26.48
N LEU A 163 32.49 -48.45 -26.04
CA LEU A 163 31.82 -47.15 -25.87
C LEU A 163 32.56 -46.28 -24.83
N ASP A 164 32.73 -45.00 -25.12
CA ASP A 164 33.16 -44.03 -24.10
C ASP A 164 32.00 -43.77 -23.12
N TYR A 165 32.24 -44.09 -21.85
CA TYR A 165 31.26 -43.96 -20.78
C TYR A 165 31.41 -42.67 -19.98
N GLU A 166 32.27 -41.73 -20.37
CA GLU A 166 32.26 -40.40 -19.77
C GLU A 166 31.01 -39.61 -20.22
N THR A 167 30.37 -38.96 -19.26
CA THR A 167 29.33 -37.96 -19.57
C THR A 167 29.98 -36.74 -20.18
N ILE A 168 29.36 -36.19 -21.22
CA ILE A 168 29.79 -34.92 -21.81
C ILE A 168 29.29 -33.70 -21.01
N ARG A 169 28.46 -33.92 -19.97
CA ARG A 169 27.93 -32.83 -19.13
C ARG A 169 29.00 -32.33 -18.15
N LYS A 170 29.75 -31.33 -18.61
CA LYS A 170 30.75 -30.59 -17.84
C LYS A 170 30.39 -29.11 -17.91
N TRP A 171 30.76 -28.34 -16.88
CA TRP A 171 30.47 -26.91 -16.80
C TRP A 171 31.74 -26.10 -16.57
N PHE A 172 31.77 -24.88 -17.08
CA PHE A 172 32.61 -23.83 -16.54
C PHE A 172 31.79 -22.97 -15.59
N PHE A 173 32.29 -22.80 -14.38
CA PHE A 173 31.72 -21.87 -13.43
C PHE A 173 32.51 -20.57 -13.48
N VAL A 174 31.81 -19.45 -13.61
CA VAL A 174 32.40 -18.11 -13.68
C VAL A 174 31.83 -17.27 -12.57
N ILE A 175 32.70 -16.57 -11.83
CA ILE A 175 32.38 -15.60 -10.80
C ILE A 175 32.98 -14.27 -11.23
N LYS A 176 32.16 -13.23 -11.33
CA LYS A 176 32.60 -11.89 -11.70
C LYS A 176 32.17 -10.89 -10.61
N PRO A 177 33.11 -10.12 -10.04
CA PRO A 177 32.76 -9.05 -9.11
C PRO A 177 31.98 -7.93 -9.81
N LEU A 178 31.07 -7.31 -9.06
CA LEU A 178 30.36 -6.11 -9.54
C LEU A 178 31.18 -4.84 -9.30
N GLY A 179 31.02 -3.87 -10.20
CA GLY A 179 31.75 -2.60 -10.17
C GLY A 179 32.96 -2.57 -11.11
N ARG A 180 33.50 -1.37 -11.33
CA ARG A 180 34.66 -1.16 -12.21
C ARG A 180 35.94 -1.49 -11.45
N MET A 181 36.76 -2.39 -11.99
CA MET A 181 38.09 -2.75 -11.42
C MET A 181 39.15 -1.65 -11.56
N ALA A 182 38.76 -0.44 -11.96
CA ALA A 182 39.56 0.78 -11.83
C ALA A 182 39.37 1.45 -10.46
N ASP A 183 38.27 1.16 -9.75
CA ASP A 183 37.92 1.82 -8.49
C ASP A 183 38.65 1.18 -7.31
N LYS A 184 39.33 2.01 -6.51
CA LYS A 184 40.11 1.56 -5.34
C LYS A 184 39.28 0.73 -4.36
N GLU A 185 38.06 1.14 -4.07
CA GLU A 185 37.17 0.43 -3.14
C GLU A 185 36.70 -0.91 -3.71
N ALA A 186 36.40 -0.98 -5.02
CA ALA A 186 36.03 -2.25 -5.65
C ALA A 186 37.19 -3.24 -5.62
N ILE A 187 38.42 -2.76 -5.88
CA ILE A 187 39.64 -3.57 -5.78
C ILE A 187 39.82 -4.10 -4.35
N LEU A 188 39.67 -3.24 -3.34
CA LEU A 188 39.86 -3.63 -1.93
C LEU A 188 38.79 -4.60 -1.45
N GLY A 189 37.51 -4.31 -1.73
CA GLY A 189 36.40 -5.18 -1.36
C GLY A 189 36.48 -6.54 -2.05
N TRP A 190 36.76 -6.55 -3.36
CA TRP A 190 36.90 -7.79 -4.11
C TRP A 190 38.11 -8.61 -3.67
N ARG A 191 39.26 -7.99 -3.40
CA ARG A 191 40.46 -8.72 -2.96
C ARG A 191 40.21 -9.53 -1.69
N ASP A 192 39.56 -8.92 -0.71
CA ASP A 192 39.32 -9.57 0.58
C ASP A 192 38.31 -10.74 0.40
N PHE A 193 37.18 -10.52 -0.29
CA PHE A 193 36.19 -11.59 -0.54
C PHE A 193 36.68 -12.70 -1.48
N SER A 194 37.44 -12.34 -2.53
CA SER A 194 38.01 -13.33 -3.46
C SER A 194 38.95 -14.31 -2.75
N THR A 195 39.63 -13.88 -1.69
CA THR A 195 40.52 -14.76 -0.91
C THR A 195 39.71 -15.90 -0.26
N ASP A 196 38.55 -15.61 0.33
CA ASP A 196 37.66 -16.63 0.88
C ASP A 196 37.15 -17.60 -0.20
N ILE A 197 36.87 -17.09 -1.41
CA ILE A 197 36.47 -17.93 -2.56
C ILE A 197 37.63 -18.84 -2.99
N LEU A 198 38.85 -18.32 -3.07
CA LEU A 198 40.02 -19.11 -3.46
C LEU A 198 40.32 -20.22 -2.44
N ASP A 199 40.15 -19.94 -1.14
CA ASP A 199 40.25 -20.95 -0.08
C ASP A 199 39.21 -22.06 -0.24
N LEU A 200 37.98 -21.69 -0.62
CA LEU A 200 36.92 -22.66 -0.94
C LEU A 200 37.31 -23.53 -2.16
N LEU A 201 37.81 -22.94 -3.23
CA LEU A 201 38.26 -23.68 -4.42
C LEU A 201 39.41 -24.65 -4.08
N GLN A 202 40.35 -24.24 -3.22
CA GLN A 202 41.44 -25.08 -2.77
C GLN A 202 40.94 -26.27 -1.92
N LYS A 203 39.98 -26.04 -1.02
CA LYS A 203 39.34 -27.12 -0.23
C LYS A 203 38.65 -28.16 -1.11
N LEU A 204 38.04 -27.73 -2.21
CA LEU A 204 37.37 -28.59 -3.19
C LEU A 204 38.32 -29.20 -4.23
N GLY A 205 39.61 -28.85 -4.21
CA GLY A 205 40.62 -29.36 -5.15
C GLY A 205 40.45 -28.85 -6.59
N LEU A 206 39.79 -27.70 -6.78
CA LEU A 206 39.48 -27.14 -8.10
C LEU A 206 40.61 -26.26 -8.63
N LYS A 207 40.98 -26.46 -9.90
CA LYS A 207 41.89 -25.57 -10.62
C LYS A 207 41.12 -24.36 -11.14
N TYR A 208 41.70 -23.17 -11.07
CA TYR A 208 41.05 -21.94 -11.51
C TYR A 208 41.98 -21.04 -12.31
N ILE A 209 41.39 -20.11 -13.07
CA ILE A 209 42.06 -18.96 -13.67
C ILE A 209 41.42 -17.71 -13.07
N SER A 210 42.25 -16.71 -12.76
CA SER A 210 41.83 -15.39 -12.30
C SER A 210 42.27 -14.34 -13.31
N ASP A 211 41.31 -13.62 -13.88
CA ASP A 211 41.58 -12.48 -14.75
C ASP A 211 41.80 -11.23 -13.90
N VAL A 212 43.01 -10.68 -13.94
CA VAL A 212 43.39 -9.48 -13.19
C VAL A 212 42.65 -8.24 -13.69
N LYS A 213 42.25 -8.19 -14.97
CA LYS A 213 41.63 -6.99 -15.56
C LYS A 213 40.18 -6.82 -15.13
N GLU A 214 39.40 -7.89 -15.24
CA GLU A 214 37.97 -7.88 -14.87
C GLU A 214 37.70 -8.42 -13.46
N GLY A 215 38.71 -8.98 -12.80
CA GLY A 215 38.58 -9.63 -11.50
C GLY A 215 37.85 -10.97 -11.56
N ALA A 216 37.54 -11.49 -12.75
CA ALA A 216 36.75 -12.72 -12.91
C ALA A 216 37.55 -13.96 -12.52
N ILE A 217 36.92 -14.87 -11.77
CA ILE A 217 37.46 -16.18 -11.40
C ILE A 217 36.63 -17.25 -12.10
N PHE A 218 37.28 -18.21 -12.75
CA PHE A 218 36.56 -19.30 -13.40
C PHE A 218 37.32 -20.62 -13.37
N PHE A 219 36.57 -21.72 -13.35
CA PHE A 219 37.08 -23.07 -13.12
C PHE A 219 36.15 -24.14 -13.74
N PRO A 220 36.67 -25.31 -14.13
CA PRO A 220 35.86 -26.42 -14.61
C PRO A 220 35.18 -27.17 -13.46
N LEU A 221 33.98 -27.67 -13.74
CA LEU A 221 33.21 -28.58 -12.91
C LEU A 221 32.88 -29.81 -13.76
N ASP A 222 33.59 -30.91 -13.52
CA ASP A 222 33.61 -32.06 -14.42
C ASP A 222 32.41 -33.02 -14.27
N ASN A 223 31.58 -32.83 -13.25
CA ASN A 223 30.39 -33.66 -13.03
C ASN A 223 29.31 -32.93 -12.22
N PHE A 224 28.10 -33.50 -12.24
CA PHE A 224 26.93 -32.96 -11.55
C PHE A 224 27.12 -32.85 -10.03
N GLN A 225 27.84 -33.80 -9.40
CA GLN A 225 28.06 -33.77 -7.96
C GLN A 225 28.94 -32.58 -7.54
N LEU A 226 29.99 -32.28 -8.32
CA LEU A 226 30.83 -31.10 -8.11
C LEU A 226 30.04 -29.81 -8.29
N LEU A 227 29.19 -29.72 -9.33
CA LEU A 227 28.29 -28.57 -9.51
C LEU A 227 27.39 -28.36 -8.29
N ARG A 228 26.71 -29.42 -7.84
CA ARG A 228 25.84 -29.37 -6.67
C ARG A 228 26.60 -28.94 -5.41
N SER A 229 27.73 -29.59 -5.12
CA SER A 229 28.53 -29.30 -3.93
C SER A 229 29.06 -27.86 -3.96
N PHE A 230 29.59 -27.40 -5.10
CA PHE A 230 30.09 -26.04 -5.23
C PHE A 230 28.98 -25.00 -5.02
N CYS A 231 27.82 -25.15 -5.67
CA CYS A 231 26.68 -24.25 -5.49
C CYS A 231 26.22 -24.16 -4.02
N HIS A 232 26.26 -25.28 -3.28
CA HIS A 232 25.92 -25.29 -1.86
C HIS A 232 26.95 -24.53 -1.00
N GLU A 233 28.22 -24.82 -1.21
CA GLU A 233 29.32 -24.22 -0.44
C GLU A 233 29.45 -22.72 -0.70
N ILE A 234 29.32 -22.25 -1.96
CA ILE A 234 29.43 -20.83 -2.29
C ILE A 234 28.28 -20.01 -1.70
N LEU A 235 27.05 -20.53 -1.76
CA LEU A 235 25.89 -19.86 -1.15
C LEU A 235 26.01 -19.81 0.38
N THR A 236 26.52 -20.89 0.99
CA THR A 236 26.77 -20.95 2.44
C THR A 236 27.88 -19.98 2.85
N LEU A 237 28.97 -19.90 2.07
CA LEU A 237 30.06 -18.96 2.28
C LEU A 237 29.57 -17.51 2.25
N ILE A 238 28.79 -17.14 1.22
CA ILE A 238 28.23 -15.79 1.09
C ILE A 238 27.35 -15.44 2.29
N ARG A 239 26.48 -16.37 2.71
CA ARG A 239 25.63 -16.16 3.89
C ARG A 239 26.46 -15.89 5.14
N GLN A 240 27.46 -16.74 5.42
CA GLN A 240 28.34 -16.58 6.58
C GLN A 240 29.09 -15.26 6.57
N ILE A 241 29.60 -14.84 5.41
CA ILE A 241 30.33 -13.58 5.26
C ILE A 241 29.42 -12.37 5.45
N LYS A 242 28.15 -12.43 5.01
CA LYS A 242 27.17 -11.35 5.21
C LYS A 242 26.71 -11.24 6.67
N GLU A 243 26.66 -12.36 7.39
CA GLU A 243 26.30 -12.41 8.82
C GLU A 243 27.46 -11.98 9.74
N ASP A 244 28.72 -12.09 9.28
CA ASP A 244 29.92 -11.73 10.04
C ASP A 244 30.35 -10.27 9.81
N PRO A 245 30.21 -9.37 10.80
CA PRO A 245 30.56 -7.96 10.66
C PRO A 245 32.07 -7.71 10.54
N GLU A 246 32.93 -8.67 10.90
CA GLU A 246 34.39 -8.52 10.75
C GLU A 246 34.87 -8.82 9.33
N LYS A 247 34.08 -9.56 8.54
CA LYS A 247 34.40 -9.89 7.17
C LYS A 247 33.92 -8.82 6.20
N LYS A 248 34.71 -8.62 5.13
CA LYS A 248 34.37 -7.68 4.07
C LYS A 248 33.75 -8.41 2.90
N TYR A 249 32.46 -8.18 2.75
CA TYR A 249 31.66 -8.71 1.66
C TYR A 249 31.77 -7.83 0.39
N TRP A 250 31.76 -8.46 -0.79
CA TRP A 250 31.64 -7.77 -2.07
C TRP A 250 30.66 -8.50 -3.02
N PRO A 251 29.72 -7.81 -3.68
CA PRO A 251 28.77 -8.44 -4.58
C PRO A 251 29.41 -9.08 -5.81
N VAL A 252 28.92 -10.27 -6.17
CA VAL A 252 29.37 -11.02 -7.34
C VAL A 252 28.20 -11.50 -8.18
N VAL A 253 28.40 -11.60 -9.49
CA VAL A 253 27.51 -12.36 -10.37
C VAL A 253 28.20 -13.66 -10.75
N MET A 254 27.42 -14.74 -10.83
CA MET A 254 27.98 -16.06 -11.06
C MET A 254 27.08 -16.92 -11.93
N ALA A 255 27.70 -17.70 -12.82
CA ALA A 255 27.00 -18.56 -13.76
C ALA A 255 27.76 -19.88 -13.99
N ALA A 256 27.02 -20.98 -14.06
CA ALA A 256 27.51 -22.26 -14.55
C ALA A 256 27.08 -22.44 -16.01
N ILE A 257 28.06 -22.58 -16.90
CA ILE A 257 27.86 -22.61 -18.35
C ILE A 257 28.32 -23.98 -18.85
N SER A 258 27.53 -24.64 -19.69
CA SER A 258 27.94 -25.91 -20.28
C SER A 258 29.24 -25.75 -21.07
N GLN A 259 30.18 -26.67 -20.89
CA GLN A 259 31.50 -26.61 -21.52
C GLN A 259 31.39 -26.69 -23.04
N GLU A 260 30.55 -27.58 -23.58
CA GLU A 260 30.36 -27.80 -25.03
C GLU A 260 31.69 -27.70 -25.81
N ASN A 261 31.84 -26.70 -26.70
CA ASN A 261 33.05 -26.46 -27.50
C ASN A 261 33.99 -25.39 -26.91
N LEU A 262 33.72 -24.91 -25.70
CA LEU A 262 34.51 -23.89 -25.02
C LEU A 262 35.79 -24.49 -24.43
N GLN A 263 36.89 -23.74 -24.56
CA GLN A 263 38.18 -24.12 -24.02
C GLN A 263 38.43 -23.41 -22.69
N PHE A 264 39.11 -24.10 -21.77
CA PHE A 264 39.56 -23.51 -20.51
C PHE A 264 40.74 -22.58 -20.76
N SER A 265 40.47 -21.32 -21.10
CA SER A 265 41.48 -20.29 -21.41
C SER A 265 41.13 -18.93 -20.80
N PRO A 266 42.11 -18.01 -20.65
CA PRO A 266 41.89 -16.65 -20.14
C PRO A 266 40.77 -15.85 -20.84
N ASP A 267 40.50 -16.13 -22.11
CA ASP A 267 39.48 -15.43 -22.90
C ASP A 267 38.07 -16.00 -22.73
N LEU A 268 37.87 -17.05 -21.92
CA LEU A 268 36.59 -17.72 -21.75
C LEU A 268 35.45 -16.76 -21.37
N PRO A 269 35.58 -15.85 -20.38
CA PRO A 269 34.52 -14.91 -20.01
C PRO A 269 33.97 -14.08 -21.18
N LYS A 270 34.84 -13.73 -22.15
CA LYS A 270 34.46 -12.91 -23.32
C LYS A 270 33.75 -13.70 -24.41
N LYS A 271 33.90 -15.03 -24.40
CA LYS A 271 33.22 -15.94 -25.36
C LYS A 271 31.82 -16.33 -24.89
N ILE A 272 31.47 -16.00 -23.65
CA ILE A 272 30.19 -16.30 -23.04
C ILE A 272 29.22 -15.18 -23.42
N GLY A 273 28.24 -15.48 -24.27
CA GLY A 273 27.18 -14.55 -24.69
C GLY A 273 26.10 -14.34 -23.62
N LEU A 274 26.50 -14.08 -22.38
CA LEU A 274 25.61 -13.85 -21.24
C LEU A 274 25.64 -12.36 -20.86
N ASP A 275 24.47 -11.75 -20.65
CA ASP A 275 24.39 -10.38 -20.14
C ASP A 275 24.64 -10.36 -18.62
N TRP A 276 25.92 -10.19 -18.26
CA TRP A 276 26.37 -10.13 -16.87
C TRP A 276 25.73 -8.98 -16.08
N ASN A 277 25.24 -7.93 -16.75
CA ASN A 277 24.65 -6.76 -16.08
C ASN A 277 23.25 -7.02 -15.53
N ARG A 278 22.57 -8.06 -16.02
CA ARG A 278 21.21 -8.43 -15.60
C ARG A 278 21.17 -9.52 -14.54
N LEU A 279 22.25 -10.29 -14.40
CA LEU A 279 22.28 -11.37 -13.42
C LEU A 279 22.12 -10.82 -12.01
N ALA A 280 21.28 -11.50 -11.24
CA ALA A 280 21.09 -11.18 -9.84
C ALA A 280 22.40 -11.39 -9.07
N PRO A 281 22.78 -10.48 -8.16
CA PRO A 281 23.97 -10.67 -7.36
C PRO A 281 23.79 -11.88 -6.43
N ASP A 282 24.89 -12.61 -6.25
CA ASP A 282 25.12 -13.64 -5.22
C ASP A 282 24.38 -14.97 -5.37
N PHE A 283 23.70 -15.17 -6.49
CA PHE A 283 23.06 -16.44 -6.79
C PHE A 283 23.74 -17.13 -7.97
N PRO A 284 24.06 -18.43 -7.89
CA PRO A 284 24.45 -19.23 -9.04
C PRO A 284 23.37 -19.22 -10.12
N HIS A 285 23.71 -18.76 -11.31
CA HIS A 285 22.84 -18.84 -12.49
C HIS A 285 23.15 -20.12 -13.27
N VAL A 286 22.11 -20.88 -13.59
CA VAL A 286 22.21 -22.13 -14.35
C VAL A 286 21.10 -22.16 -15.40
N ARG A 287 21.21 -23.03 -16.42
CA ARG A 287 20.08 -23.27 -17.33
C ARG A 287 18.95 -23.99 -16.58
N PHE A 288 17.69 -23.78 -16.97
CA PHE A 288 16.53 -24.37 -16.30
C PHE A 288 16.65 -25.89 -16.12
N MET A 289 17.13 -26.61 -17.13
CA MET A 289 17.32 -28.06 -17.01
C MET A 289 18.28 -28.42 -15.86
N ASP A 290 19.40 -27.71 -15.74
CA ASP A 290 20.35 -27.93 -14.63
C ASP A 290 19.73 -27.51 -13.29
N GLY A 291 18.95 -26.44 -13.29
CA GLY A 291 18.16 -26.01 -12.14
C GLY A 291 17.21 -27.10 -11.67
N PHE A 292 16.41 -27.68 -12.56
CA PHE A 292 15.48 -28.76 -12.21
C PHE A 292 16.20 -29.99 -11.65
N LEU A 293 17.37 -30.36 -12.20
CA LEU A 293 18.19 -31.42 -11.63
C LEU A 293 18.67 -31.10 -10.21
N LEU A 294 18.93 -29.82 -9.92
CA LEU A 294 19.36 -29.32 -8.61
C LEU A 294 18.19 -28.99 -7.65
N SER A 295 16.95 -28.97 -8.15
CA SER A 295 15.73 -28.57 -7.42
C SER A 295 15.45 -29.37 -6.17
N GLU A 296 16.04 -30.57 -6.01
CA GLU A 296 15.93 -31.33 -4.75
C GLU A 296 16.58 -30.56 -3.60
N TRP A 297 17.72 -29.90 -3.84
CA TRP A 297 18.55 -29.23 -2.83
C TRP A 297 18.40 -27.70 -2.82
N PHE A 298 18.01 -27.10 -3.95
CA PHE A 298 17.96 -25.65 -4.10
C PHE A 298 16.55 -25.19 -4.47
N ARG A 299 16.20 -23.98 -4.05
CA ARG A 299 15.06 -23.25 -4.59
C ARG A 299 15.49 -22.60 -5.89
N MET A 300 14.66 -22.72 -6.92
CA MET A 300 14.87 -22.07 -8.21
C MET A 300 13.99 -20.83 -8.30
N ASN A 301 14.53 -19.74 -8.85
CA ASN A 301 13.71 -18.62 -9.32
C ASN A 301 14.10 -18.27 -10.76
N GLU A 302 13.16 -17.69 -11.51
CA GLU A 302 13.45 -17.18 -12.85
C GLU A 302 14.57 -16.13 -12.77
N ALA A 303 15.55 -16.20 -13.69
CA ALA A 303 16.62 -15.21 -13.73
C ALA A 303 16.14 -13.85 -14.28
N SER A 304 15.08 -13.86 -15.10
CA SER A 304 14.41 -12.66 -15.60
C SER A 304 12.90 -12.88 -15.50
N TYR A 305 12.21 -11.95 -14.84
CA TYR A 305 10.76 -12.00 -14.63
C TYR A 305 10.02 -11.37 -15.82
N GLY A 306 10.39 -11.82 -17.02
CA GLY A 306 9.77 -11.43 -18.28
C GLY A 306 8.47 -12.20 -18.54
N THR A 307 7.66 -11.68 -19.43
CA THR A 307 6.43 -12.30 -19.95
C THR A 307 6.67 -13.30 -21.10
N ASP A 308 7.85 -13.28 -21.73
CA ASP A 308 8.24 -14.16 -22.84
C ASP A 308 8.23 -15.64 -22.46
N ALA A 309 7.83 -16.55 -23.37
CA ALA A 309 7.88 -17.99 -23.16
C ALA A 309 9.30 -18.49 -22.85
N VAL A 310 9.44 -19.34 -21.83
CA VAL A 310 10.74 -19.81 -21.32
C VAL A 310 11.05 -21.18 -21.90
N SER A 311 12.33 -21.42 -22.24
CA SER A 311 12.81 -22.73 -22.69
C SER A 311 13.69 -23.39 -21.63
N LEU A 312 14.01 -24.69 -21.80
CA LEU A 312 14.93 -25.39 -20.90
C LEU A 312 16.36 -24.81 -20.92
N ASP A 313 16.71 -24.08 -21.97
CA ASP A 313 18.00 -23.40 -22.12
C ASP A 313 18.00 -21.98 -21.54
N SER A 314 16.83 -21.44 -21.17
CA SER A 314 16.73 -20.18 -20.44
C SER A 314 17.38 -20.28 -19.06
N TRP A 315 17.70 -19.13 -18.46
CA TRP A 315 18.43 -19.04 -17.21
C TRP A 315 17.51 -18.98 -15.98
N CYS A 316 17.92 -19.64 -14.90
CA CYS A 316 17.34 -19.53 -13.58
C CYS A 316 18.45 -19.32 -12.54
N ASN A 317 18.10 -18.76 -11.38
CA ASN A 317 19.02 -18.65 -10.25
C ASN A 317 18.70 -19.70 -9.17
N LEU A 318 19.73 -20.05 -8.40
CA LEU A 318 19.65 -21.00 -7.31
C LEU A 318 19.80 -20.31 -5.97
N ALA A 319 18.89 -20.60 -5.04
CA ALA A 319 18.95 -20.20 -3.65
C ALA A 319 18.93 -21.44 -2.74
N LEU A 320 19.50 -21.33 -1.54
CA LEU A 320 19.42 -22.41 -0.55
C LEU A 320 17.95 -22.62 -0.12
N LYS A 321 17.50 -23.87 -0.07
CA LYS A 321 16.26 -24.23 0.64
C LYS A 321 16.54 -24.15 2.13
N GLU A 322 16.08 -23.10 2.81
CA GLU A 322 16.42 -22.94 4.22
C GLU A 322 15.79 -24.03 5.10
N GLY A 323 16.61 -24.62 5.96
CA GLY A 323 16.16 -25.14 7.25
C GLY A 323 16.28 -24.01 8.29
N GLY A 324 15.20 -23.27 8.53
CA GLY A 324 15.02 -22.53 9.79
C GLY A 324 15.54 -21.09 9.91
N ALA A 325 15.47 -20.26 8.86
CA ALA A 325 15.34 -18.82 9.06
C ALA A 325 14.04 -18.32 8.38
N GLN A 326 13.42 -17.32 8.97
CA GLN A 326 12.11 -16.79 8.59
C GLN A 326 12.22 -15.98 7.29
N LEU A 327 12.35 -16.65 6.15
CA LEU A 327 11.86 -16.14 4.88
C LEU A 327 10.43 -16.66 4.72
N GLY A 328 9.44 -15.79 4.97
CA GLY A 328 8.03 -16.12 4.79
C GLY A 328 7.83 -16.76 3.42
N SER A 329 6.98 -17.78 3.36
CA SER A 329 6.85 -18.69 2.22
C SER A 329 6.24 -18.07 0.94
N GLY A 330 6.41 -16.78 0.69
CA GLY A 330 5.98 -16.10 -0.52
C GLY A 330 6.99 -15.08 -1.04
N THR A 331 6.80 -14.74 -2.31
CA THR A 331 7.54 -13.71 -3.03
C THR A 331 6.50 -12.92 -3.82
N MET A 332 6.62 -11.60 -3.88
CA MET A 332 5.70 -10.81 -4.69
C MET A 332 5.82 -11.22 -6.17
N GLN A 333 4.69 -11.66 -6.77
CA GLN A 333 4.65 -12.10 -8.16
C GLN A 333 4.11 -10.97 -9.06
N VAL A 334 5.02 -10.15 -9.58
CA VAL A 334 4.71 -9.18 -10.64
C VAL A 334 5.68 -9.44 -11.79
N ALA A 335 5.20 -9.87 -12.95
CA ALA A 335 6.04 -10.01 -14.14
C ALA A 335 6.10 -8.66 -14.87
N LEU A 336 7.29 -8.27 -15.34
CA LEU A 336 7.48 -7.06 -16.13
C LEU A 336 7.59 -7.42 -17.62
N PRO A 337 7.08 -6.59 -18.53
CA PRO A 337 7.21 -6.82 -19.97
C PRO A 337 8.67 -6.81 -20.41
N SER A 338 9.06 -7.77 -21.24
CA SER A 338 10.44 -7.87 -21.73
C SER A 338 10.82 -6.65 -22.57
N VAL A 339 9.83 -6.06 -23.25
CA VAL A 339 9.98 -4.84 -24.06
C VAL A 339 10.42 -3.63 -23.21
N LEU A 340 10.09 -3.55 -21.92
CA LEU A 340 10.59 -2.46 -21.07
C LEU A 340 12.07 -2.61 -20.68
N ILE A 341 12.53 -3.87 -20.63
CA ILE A 341 13.87 -4.27 -20.15
C ILE A 341 14.84 -4.48 -21.34
N GLY A 342 14.33 -4.55 -22.59
CA GLY A 342 15.08 -4.49 -23.86
C GLY A 342 16.24 -5.48 -24.00
N LYS A 343 17.15 -5.28 -24.96
CA LYS A 343 18.44 -6.02 -25.08
C LYS A 343 19.60 -5.15 -24.56
N GLU A 344 20.81 -5.70 -24.49
CA GLU A 344 22.02 -5.02 -24.02
C GLU A 344 22.20 -3.63 -24.68
N GLY A 345 22.30 -2.57 -23.88
CA GLY A 345 22.38 -1.19 -24.35
C GLY A 345 22.35 -0.16 -23.22
N GLU A 346 22.72 1.09 -23.52
CA GLU A 346 22.57 2.21 -22.59
C GLU A 346 21.08 2.50 -22.36
N GLY A 347 20.65 2.55 -21.10
CA GLY A 347 19.27 2.87 -20.75
C GLY A 347 18.92 4.31 -21.14
N CYS A 348 17.71 4.52 -21.64
CA CYS A 348 17.19 5.85 -21.95
C CYS A 348 17.26 6.78 -20.72
N PHE A 349 17.83 7.97 -20.88
CA PHE A 349 17.99 8.94 -19.79
C PHE A 349 16.64 9.28 -19.13
N TYR A 350 15.60 9.47 -19.94
CA TYR A 350 14.29 9.96 -19.52
C TYR A 350 13.44 8.95 -18.77
N CYS A 351 13.46 7.68 -19.18
CA CYS A 351 12.56 6.67 -18.62
C CYS A 351 13.29 5.46 -18.04
N GLY A 352 14.57 5.25 -18.37
CA GLY A 352 15.37 4.12 -17.87
C GLY A 352 15.23 2.83 -18.67
N GLN A 353 14.32 2.78 -19.63
CA GLN A 353 14.12 1.63 -20.50
C GLN A 353 15.24 1.51 -21.52
N THR A 354 15.53 0.31 -21.98
CA THR A 354 16.61 0.00 -22.95
C THR A 354 16.08 -0.32 -24.35
N SER A 355 14.76 -0.20 -24.56
CA SER A 355 14.13 -0.45 -25.87
C SER A 355 14.38 0.65 -26.91
N HIS A 356 14.79 1.83 -26.47
CA HIS A 356 14.99 3.00 -27.32
C HIS A 356 16.07 3.90 -26.72
N VAL A 357 16.66 4.75 -27.56
CA VAL A 357 17.59 5.80 -27.14
C VAL A 357 16.83 7.06 -26.68
N SER A 358 17.48 7.93 -25.90
CA SER A 358 16.86 9.13 -25.31
C SER A 358 16.09 9.98 -26.33
N LYS A 359 16.62 10.14 -27.55
CA LYS A 359 15.97 10.93 -28.62
C LYS A 359 14.63 10.38 -29.11
N ASP A 360 14.39 9.09 -28.95
CA ASP A 360 13.17 8.42 -29.42
C ASP A 360 12.20 8.16 -28.26
N CYS A 361 12.41 8.81 -27.10
CA CYS A 361 11.64 8.53 -25.90
C CYS A 361 10.18 9.03 -25.98
N PRO A 362 9.19 8.15 -25.74
CA PRO A 362 7.77 8.52 -25.74
C PRO A 362 7.40 9.57 -24.68
N SER A 363 8.22 9.74 -23.64
CA SER A 363 7.95 10.72 -22.59
C SER A 363 7.88 12.16 -23.10
N LYS A 364 8.51 12.47 -24.25
CA LYS A 364 8.50 13.81 -24.85
C LYS A 364 7.11 14.24 -25.29
N MET A 365 6.21 13.29 -25.55
CA MET A 365 4.82 13.56 -25.93
C MET A 365 3.88 13.68 -24.70
N LEU A 366 4.37 13.40 -23.49
CA LEU A 366 3.56 13.52 -22.28
C LEU A 366 3.57 14.98 -21.79
N PRO A 367 2.41 15.66 -21.72
CA PRO A 367 2.37 17.11 -21.54
C PRO A 367 2.73 17.57 -20.13
N LYS A 368 2.37 16.79 -19.10
CA LYS A 368 2.64 17.11 -17.68
C LYS A 368 2.83 15.84 -16.84
N PRO A 369 3.57 15.90 -15.73
CA PRO A 369 3.59 14.86 -14.71
C PRO A 369 2.18 14.59 -14.14
N MET A 370 1.89 13.32 -13.88
CA MET A 370 0.56 12.85 -13.50
C MET A 370 0.58 12.20 -12.12
N ALA A 371 0.65 13.01 -11.06
CA ALA A 371 0.66 12.51 -9.68
C ALA A 371 -0.55 11.61 -9.33
N SER A 372 -1.70 11.80 -10.00
CA SER A 372 -2.89 10.97 -9.82
C SER A 372 -2.70 9.51 -10.23
N ILE A 373 -1.68 9.17 -11.02
CA ILE A 373 -1.44 7.79 -11.46
C ILE A 373 -1.20 6.86 -10.27
N TRP A 374 -0.49 7.35 -9.25
CA TRP A 374 -0.16 6.58 -8.06
C TRP A 374 -1.42 6.21 -7.27
N ASN A 375 -2.37 7.14 -7.20
CA ASN A 375 -3.69 6.87 -6.62
C ASN A 375 -4.51 5.87 -7.46
N GLN A 376 -4.40 5.90 -8.79
CA GLN A 376 -5.07 4.90 -9.64
C GLN A 376 -4.47 3.51 -9.46
N LEU A 377 -3.14 3.43 -9.37
CA LEU A 377 -2.41 2.19 -9.13
C LEU A 377 -2.71 1.61 -7.74
N ALA A 378 -2.79 2.47 -6.71
CA ALA A 378 -3.19 2.08 -5.35
C ALA A 378 -4.61 1.49 -5.28
N ASN A 379 -5.50 1.89 -6.19
CA ASN A 379 -6.87 1.37 -6.30
C ASN A 379 -6.99 0.07 -7.11
N THR A 380 -5.88 -0.45 -7.63
CA THR A 380 -5.83 -1.67 -8.43
C THR A 380 -5.21 -2.81 -7.62
N ASN A 381 -5.74 -4.05 -7.75
CA ASN A 381 -5.15 -5.19 -7.05
C ASN A 381 -3.78 -5.55 -7.66
N ILE A 382 -2.82 -5.89 -6.82
CA ILE A 382 -1.45 -6.22 -7.28
C ILE A 382 -1.46 -7.43 -8.22
N LYS A 383 -2.33 -8.43 -7.97
CA LYS A 383 -2.47 -9.62 -8.83
C LYS A 383 -2.83 -9.28 -10.27
N ASP A 384 -3.51 -8.16 -10.50
CA ASP A 384 -3.93 -7.73 -11.83
C ASP A 384 -2.78 -7.06 -12.62
N PHE A 385 -1.70 -6.62 -11.96
CA PHE A 385 -0.59 -5.91 -12.61
C PHE A 385 0.05 -6.75 -13.72
N THR A 386 0.32 -8.02 -13.45
CA THR A 386 0.92 -8.96 -14.40
C THR A 386 0.05 -9.12 -15.64
N LYS A 387 -1.27 -9.19 -15.48
CA LYS A 387 -2.22 -9.23 -16.60
C LYS A 387 -2.21 -7.94 -17.41
N GLY A 388 -2.21 -6.79 -16.75
CA GLY A 388 -2.13 -5.49 -17.43
C GLY A 388 -0.84 -5.30 -18.22
N PHE A 389 0.28 -5.79 -17.69
CA PHE A 389 1.57 -5.80 -18.38
C PHE A 389 1.61 -6.75 -19.58
N MET A 390 1.01 -7.93 -19.49
CA MET A 390 0.84 -8.83 -20.65
C MET A 390 0.02 -8.17 -21.76
N GLU A 391 -1.06 -7.46 -21.41
CA GLU A 391 -1.88 -6.77 -22.41
C GLU A 391 -1.15 -5.58 -23.04
N MET A 392 -0.40 -4.83 -22.23
CA MET A 392 0.51 -3.78 -22.71
C MET A 392 1.47 -4.34 -23.75
N GLU A 393 2.12 -5.48 -23.47
CA GLU A 393 3.11 -6.07 -24.37
C GLU A 393 2.52 -6.53 -25.71
N LYS A 394 1.31 -7.11 -25.71
CA LYS A 394 0.62 -7.48 -26.97
C LYS A 394 0.37 -6.29 -27.88
N ASN A 395 0.17 -5.11 -27.31
CA ASN A 395 -0.11 -3.87 -28.03
C ASN A 395 1.16 -3.13 -28.47
N LEU A 396 2.36 -3.59 -28.05
CA LEU A 396 3.63 -2.96 -28.37
C LEU A 396 4.31 -3.63 -29.55
N SER A 397 4.84 -2.81 -30.45
CA SER A 397 5.69 -3.26 -31.56
C SER A 397 7.15 -2.98 -31.23
N ALA A 398 8.03 -3.97 -31.37
CA ALA A 398 9.47 -3.77 -31.19
C ALA A 398 10.09 -2.87 -32.28
N GLU A 399 9.54 -2.86 -33.50
CA GLU A 399 10.03 -2.04 -34.61
C GLU A 399 9.52 -0.59 -34.54
N ASP A 400 8.34 -0.37 -33.96
CA ASP A 400 7.69 0.94 -33.84
C ASP A 400 7.28 1.22 -32.38
N TYR A 401 8.26 1.08 -31.48
CA TYR A 401 8.03 1.15 -30.03
C TYR A 401 7.42 2.49 -29.61
N ALA A 402 7.93 3.60 -30.14
CA ALA A 402 7.49 4.92 -29.71
C ALA A 402 6.01 5.17 -30.06
N ASN A 403 5.60 4.92 -31.30
CA ASN A 403 4.21 5.15 -31.70
C ASN A 403 3.23 4.15 -31.08
N SER A 404 3.64 2.88 -30.95
CA SER A 404 2.79 1.88 -30.28
C SER A 404 2.59 2.20 -28.79
N MET A 405 3.62 2.72 -28.10
CA MET A 405 3.49 3.19 -26.72
C MET A 405 2.55 4.41 -26.60
N LEU A 406 2.58 5.34 -27.56
CA LEU A 406 1.64 6.46 -27.58
C LEU A 406 0.18 5.99 -27.74
N ALA A 407 -0.05 4.97 -28.57
CA ALA A 407 -1.39 4.37 -28.70
C ALA A 407 -1.88 3.76 -27.37
N VAL A 408 -0.99 3.09 -26.60
CA VAL A 408 -1.31 2.59 -25.25
C VAL A 408 -1.59 3.74 -24.28
N PHE A 409 -0.88 4.87 -24.39
CA PHE A 409 -1.21 6.03 -23.58
C PHE A 409 -2.60 6.58 -23.92
N ASP A 410 -3.06 6.52 -25.15
CA ASP A 410 -4.36 7.06 -25.55
C ASP A 410 -5.56 6.21 -25.11
N SER A 411 -5.36 4.93 -24.75
CA SER A 411 -6.41 4.05 -24.26
C SER A 411 -6.79 4.37 -22.80
N LYS A 412 -7.59 5.44 -22.62
CA LYS A 412 -7.92 5.99 -21.31
C LYS A 412 -8.71 4.98 -20.45
N ASN A 413 -8.25 4.79 -19.21
CA ASN A 413 -8.84 3.97 -18.14
C ASN A 413 -8.65 2.45 -18.26
N GLU A 414 -7.86 1.99 -19.23
CA GLU A 414 -7.43 0.59 -19.27
C GLU A 414 -6.19 0.38 -18.37
N LEU A 415 -6.03 -0.83 -17.84
CA LEU A 415 -5.01 -1.13 -16.85
C LEU A 415 -3.60 -1.02 -17.44
N GLU A 416 -3.42 -1.49 -18.67
CA GLU A 416 -2.20 -1.34 -19.46
C GLU A 416 -1.78 0.12 -19.61
N SER A 417 -2.73 1.04 -19.83
CA SER A 417 -2.44 2.47 -19.93
C SER A 417 -2.02 3.06 -18.58
N ILE A 418 -2.69 2.65 -17.50
CA ILE A 418 -2.35 3.07 -16.13
C ILE A 418 -0.93 2.61 -15.78
N LEU A 419 -0.61 1.34 -16.04
CA LEU A 419 0.71 0.75 -15.77
C LEU A 419 1.79 1.39 -16.64
N ALA A 420 1.55 1.55 -17.95
CA ALA A 420 2.49 2.21 -18.85
C ALA A 420 2.82 3.63 -18.37
N ARG A 421 1.80 4.44 -18.07
CA ARG A 421 2.00 5.79 -17.52
C ARG A 421 2.72 5.75 -16.17
N ALA A 422 2.38 4.83 -15.29
CA ALA A 422 3.04 4.69 -13.98
C ALA A 422 4.55 4.41 -14.13
N VAL A 423 4.94 3.54 -15.07
CA VAL A 423 6.36 3.29 -15.40
C VAL A 423 7.07 4.58 -15.83
N TYR A 424 6.45 5.39 -16.67
CA TYR A 424 7.02 6.69 -17.08
C TYR A 424 7.01 7.74 -15.96
N GLU A 425 6.07 7.66 -15.01
CA GLU A 425 6.04 8.55 -13.84
C GLU A 425 7.17 8.25 -12.82
N ILE A 426 7.73 7.04 -12.79
CA ILE A 426 8.90 6.69 -11.95
C ILE A 426 10.05 7.69 -12.17
N ASN A 427 10.27 8.08 -13.42
CA ASN A 427 11.35 8.97 -13.82
C ASN A 427 10.83 10.32 -14.35
N ALA A 428 9.64 10.75 -13.94
CA ALA A 428 9.06 12.03 -14.38
C ALA A 428 9.99 13.22 -14.16
N SER A 429 10.76 13.19 -13.07
CA SER A 429 11.74 14.22 -12.72
C SER A 429 12.87 14.38 -13.76
N CYS A 430 13.24 13.32 -14.48
CA CYS A 430 14.26 13.37 -15.53
C CYS A 430 13.72 13.91 -16.87
N GLN A 431 12.39 13.97 -17.03
CA GLN A 431 11.74 14.21 -18.31
C GLN A 431 11.58 15.70 -18.61
N ILE A 432 11.60 16.07 -19.89
CA ILE A 432 11.48 17.45 -20.37
C ILE A 432 10.24 18.15 -19.79
N ARG A 433 9.14 17.43 -19.59
CA ARG A 433 7.91 17.97 -18.96
C ARG A 433 8.11 18.49 -17.54
N MET A 434 9.11 18.00 -16.79
CA MET A 434 9.45 18.54 -15.46
C MET A 434 10.19 19.88 -15.57
N LEU A 435 11.00 20.08 -16.61
CA LEU A 435 11.71 21.33 -16.84
C LEU A 435 10.75 22.52 -16.93
N LYS A 436 9.61 22.32 -17.62
CA LYS A 436 8.51 23.30 -17.74
C LYS A 436 8.01 23.77 -16.37
N ILE A 437 7.93 22.86 -15.40
CA ILE A 437 7.49 23.13 -14.03
C ILE A 437 8.59 23.85 -13.26
N VAL A 438 9.84 23.38 -13.36
CA VAL A 438 10.98 23.94 -12.62
C VAL A 438 11.23 25.40 -13.01
N TRP A 439 11.07 25.77 -14.29
CA TRP A 439 11.17 27.15 -14.74
C TRP A 439 10.10 28.06 -14.15
N ARG A 440 8.91 27.53 -13.92
CA ARG A 440 7.75 28.30 -13.44
C ARG A 440 7.64 28.30 -11.93
N SER A 441 8.26 27.35 -11.24
CA SER A 441 8.13 27.22 -9.80
C SER A 441 8.80 28.39 -9.06
N ARG A 442 8.05 28.97 -8.12
CA ARG A 442 8.54 30.01 -7.20
C ARG A 442 8.90 29.47 -5.82
N SER A 443 8.70 28.18 -5.59
CA SER A 443 8.97 27.53 -4.30
C SER A 443 10.47 27.34 -4.07
N LYS A 444 10.86 27.34 -2.79
CA LYS A 444 12.19 26.92 -2.33
C LYS A 444 12.25 25.43 -2.02
N GLU A 445 11.11 24.79 -1.79
CA GLU A 445 10.95 23.38 -1.45
C GLU A 445 10.27 22.62 -2.60
N TRP A 446 10.68 21.35 -2.79
CA TRP A 446 10.15 20.51 -3.87
C TRP A 446 8.65 20.19 -3.72
N GLY A 447 8.18 19.90 -2.49
CA GLY A 447 6.77 19.53 -2.26
C GLY A 447 5.76 20.58 -2.72
N ASP A 448 6.09 21.87 -2.56
CA ASP A 448 5.25 22.99 -2.98
C ASP A 448 5.53 23.48 -4.41
N ALA A 449 6.54 22.93 -5.08
CA ALA A 449 6.96 23.39 -6.40
C ALA A 449 5.86 23.26 -7.45
N LEU A 450 5.00 22.25 -7.32
CA LEU A 450 3.91 21.97 -8.25
C LEU A 450 2.68 22.87 -8.06
N SER A 451 2.53 23.50 -6.88
CA SER A 451 1.35 24.30 -6.55
C SER A 451 1.53 25.80 -6.83
N GLN A 452 2.79 26.29 -6.83
CA GLN A 452 3.12 27.71 -6.95
C GLN A 452 3.84 28.03 -8.27
N LEU A 453 3.12 27.95 -9.39
CA LEU A 453 3.66 28.19 -10.72
C LEU A 453 3.40 29.62 -11.22
N ALA A 454 4.46 30.28 -11.68
CA ALA A 454 4.43 31.51 -12.46
C ALA A 454 3.76 31.28 -13.83
N PRO A 455 3.31 32.34 -14.51
CA PRO A 455 2.98 32.27 -15.95
C PRO A 455 4.24 31.93 -16.77
N GLU A 456 4.02 31.52 -18.02
CA GLU A 456 5.11 31.28 -18.97
C GLU A 456 5.73 32.61 -19.40
N GLU A 457 7.02 32.77 -19.13
CA GLU A 457 7.80 33.97 -19.47
C GLU A 457 9.02 33.55 -20.32
N GLY A 458 9.40 34.36 -21.32
CA GLY A 458 10.57 34.14 -22.17
C GLY A 458 10.31 33.30 -23.43
N GLU A 459 9.79 33.93 -24.49
CA GLU A 459 9.40 33.29 -25.78
C GLU A 459 10.47 32.35 -26.35
N TYR A 460 11.73 32.81 -26.46
CA TYR A 460 12.84 32.01 -26.98
C TYR A 460 13.04 30.66 -26.28
N VAL A 461 12.85 30.60 -24.97
CA VAL A 461 13.14 29.40 -24.17
C VAL A 461 12.05 28.33 -24.43
N TRP A 462 10.80 28.76 -24.61
CA TRP A 462 9.68 27.87 -24.93
C TRP A 462 9.71 27.40 -26.39
N ASP A 463 10.07 28.27 -27.32
CA ASP A 463 10.25 27.92 -28.73
C ASP A 463 11.36 26.87 -28.89
N ALA A 464 12.52 27.09 -28.26
CA ALA A 464 13.61 26.12 -28.26
C ALA A 464 13.19 24.77 -27.66
N LEU A 465 12.43 24.79 -26.55
CA LEU A 465 11.93 23.57 -25.94
C LEU A 465 10.99 22.79 -26.87
N SER A 466 10.07 23.50 -27.53
CA SER A 466 9.13 22.88 -28.50
C SER A 466 9.88 22.27 -29.69
N LEU A 467 10.97 22.88 -30.14
CA LEU A 467 11.81 22.34 -31.22
C LEU A 467 12.56 21.07 -30.78
N ILE A 468 13.08 21.02 -29.53
CA ILE A 468 13.67 19.80 -28.96
C ILE A 468 12.62 18.69 -28.84
N GLU A 469 11.42 19.00 -28.35
CA GLU A 469 10.32 18.03 -28.24
C GLU A 469 9.90 17.50 -29.61
N GLY A 470 9.90 18.35 -30.64
CA GLY A 470 9.61 17.99 -32.03
C GLY A 470 10.77 17.34 -32.79
N GLY A 471 11.97 17.29 -32.22
CA GLY A 471 13.16 16.69 -32.84
C GLY A 471 13.88 17.56 -33.89
N ASP A 472 13.57 18.85 -33.99
CA ASP A 472 14.27 19.80 -34.88
C ASP A 472 15.45 20.46 -34.14
N TYR A 473 16.53 19.68 -33.98
CA TYR A 473 17.70 20.10 -33.20
C TYR A 473 18.50 21.24 -33.85
N ASP A 474 18.49 21.36 -35.18
CA ASP A 474 19.19 22.41 -35.92
C ASP A 474 18.52 23.78 -35.72
N ALA A 475 17.19 23.82 -35.75
CA ALA A 475 16.45 25.01 -35.41
C ALA A 475 16.58 25.33 -33.92
N ALA A 476 16.48 24.31 -33.04
CA ALA A 476 16.61 24.49 -31.60
C ALA A 476 17.95 25.14 -31.24
N GLU A 477 19.07 24.69 -31.82
CA GLU A 477 20.41 25.23 -31.56
C GLU A 477 20.47 26.74 -31.79
N LYS A 478 19.88 27.23 -32.88
CA LYS A 478 19.85 28.67 -33.22
C LYS A 478 19.05 29.46 -32.19
N VAL A 479 17.86 28.96 -31.83
CA VAL A 479 16.99 29.63 -30.85
C VAL A 479 17.63 29.64 -29.46
N ILE A 480 18.32 28.57 -29.06
CA ILE A 480 19.04 28.50 -27.78
C ILE A 480 20.18 29.54 -27.75
N LYS A 481 20.94 29.70 -28.85
CA LYS A 481 21.98 30.75 -28.96
C LYS A 481 21.39 32.14 -28.79
N ASP A 482 20.27 32.43 -29.45
CA ASP A 482 19.58 33.71 -29.31
C ASP A 482 19.06 33.93 -27.87
N ALA A 483 18.50 32.89 -27.24
CA ALA A 483 18.08 32.92 -25.85
C ALA A 483 19.25 33.23 -24.90
N GLN A 484 20.42 32.61 -25.12
CA GLN A 484 21.62 32.83 -24.32
C GLN A 484 22.20 34.24 -24.50
N LEU A 485 22.19 34.77 -25.72
CA LEU A 485 22.59 36.16 -25.99
C LEU A 485 21.66 37.17 -25.33
N LYS A 486 20.36 36.89 -25.32
CA LYS A 486 19.34 37.75 -24.71
C LYS A 486 19.37 37.69 -23.18
N TYR A 487 19.59 36.51 -22.62
CA TYR A 487 19.53 36.22 -21.19
C TYR A 487 20.82 35.54 -20.66
N PRO A 488 21.99 36.21 -20.71
CA PRO A 488 23.29 35.59 -20.43
C PRO A 488 23.52 35.18 -18.97
N ARG A 489 22.63 35.59 -18.05
CA ARG A 489 22.65 35.23 -16.62
C ARG A 489 21.45 34.38 -16.20
N SER A 490 20.67 33.90 -17.16
CA SER A 490 19.58 32.96 -16.88
C SER A 490 20.14 31.54 -16.93
N TYR A 491 19.68 30.70 -16.01
CA TYR A 491 19.98 29.28 -16.03
C TYR A 491 19.20 28.55 -17.14
N GLN A 492 18.11 29.12 -17.67
CA GLN A 492 17.21 28.43 -18.59
C GLN A 492 17.89 28.09 -19.94
N PRO A 493 18.64 28.99 -20.61
CA PRO A 493 19.39 28.63 -21.82
C PRO A 493 20.44 27.54 -21.58
N HIS A 494 21.13 27.56 -20.44
CA HIS A 494 22.05 26.47 -20.07
C HIS A 494 21.30 25.15 -19.86
N SER A 495 20.11 25.18 -19.26
CA SER A 495 19.32 23.96 -19.09
C SER A 495 18.88 23.34 -20.42
N LEU A 496 18.54 24.18 -21.40
CA LEU A 496 18.23 23.77 -22.78
C LEU A 496 19.44 23.17 -23.49
N TRP A 497 20.61 23.81 -23.38
CA TRP A 497 21.85 23.23 -23.91
C TRP A 497 22.16 21.87 -23.30
N GLY A 498 21.86 21.65 -22.02
CA GLY A 498 22.02 20.35 -21.38
C GLY A 498 21.18 19.26 -22.05
N PHE A 499 19.89 19.51 -22.28
CA PHE A 499 19.01 18.58 -22.99
C PHE A 499 19.38 18.43 -24.47
N TRP A 500 19.74 19.50 -25.16
CA TRP A 500 20.16 19.45 -26.56
C TRP A 500 21.41 18.56 -26.75
N ASN A 501 22.43 18.74 -25.91
CA ASN A 501 23.65 17.92 -25.95
C ASN A 501 23.35 16.45 -25.59
N LEU A 502 22.46 16.20 -24.62
CA LEU A 502 21.99 14.86 -24.29
C LEU A 502 21.36 14.16 -25.50
N GLU A 503 20.49 14.85 -26.24
CA GLU A 503 19.79 14.29 -27.41
C GLU A 503 20.75 13.93 -28.56
N ILE A 504 21.86 14.67 -28.68
CA ILE A 504 22.92 14.42 -29.68
C ILE A 504 23.93 13.36 -29.21
N GLY A 505 23.92 13.02 -27.92
CA GLY A 505 24.79 12.01 -27.31
C GLY A 505 26.11 12.57 -26.75
N ASP A 506 26.24 13.89 -26.58
CA ASP A 506 27.39 14.49 -25.89
C ASP A 506 27.10 14.64 -24.38
N TYR A 507 27.31 13.55 -23.64
CA TYR A 507 27.09 13.52 -22.19
C TYR A 507 28.05 14.47 -21.44
N THR A 508 29.24 14.73 -21.97
CA THR A 508 30.20 15.61 -21.28
C THR A 508 29.71 17.07 -21.30
N GLN A 509 29.25 17.54 -22.46
CA GLN A 509 28.68 18.88 -22.58
C GLN A 509 27.34 18.99 -21.87
N ALA A 510 26.50 17.94 -21.92
CA ALA A 510 25.24 17.92 -21.18
C ALA A 510 25.48 18.15 -19.67
N LEU A 511 26.44 17.43 -19.09
CA LEU A 511 26.83 17.58 -17.68
C LEU A 511 27.31 18.99 -17.37
N PHE A 512 28.21 19.54 -18.20
CA PHE A 512 28.74 20.90 -18.04
C PHE A 512 27.62 21.96 -18.02
N HIS A 513 26.69 21.88 -18.97
CA HIS A 513 25.60 22.84 -19.06
C HIS A 513 24.61 22.73 -17.90
N TRP A 514 24.37 21.54 -17.35
CA TRP A 514 23.56 21.40 -16.13
C TRP A 514 24.27 21.88 -14.87
N GLN A 515 25.60 21.76 -14.77
CA GLN A 515 26.38 22.38 -13.68
C GLN A 515 26.29 23.90 -13.72
N GLU A 516 26.38 24.51 -14.90
CA GLU A 516 26.18 25.95 -15.06
C GLU A 516 24.74 26.37 -14.73
N SER A 517 23.76 25.54 -15.08
CA SER A 517 22.35 25.78 -14.73
C SER A 517 22.12 25.73 -13.22
N GLU A 518 22.71 24.77 -12.53
CA GLU A 518 22.69 24.70 -11.06
C GLU A 518 23.29 25.97 -10.45
N ARG A 519 24.47 26.39 -10.92
CA ARG A 519 25.17 27.58 -10.40
C ARG A 519 24.37 28.87 -10.60
N MET A 520 23.63 28.98 -11.70
CA MET A 520 22.84 30.17 -12.06
C MET A 520 21.39 30.15 -11.55
N SER A 521 20.96 29.04 -10.94
CA SER A 521 19.59 28.87 -10.43
C SER A 521 19.29 29.82 -9.27
N TYR A 522 18.01 30.20 -9.13
CA TYR A 522 17.58 31.20 -8.14
C TYR A 522 17.16 30.60 -6.81
N THR A 523 16.66 29.36 -6.81
CA THR A 523 16.17 28.68 -5.60
C THR A 523 16.91 27.36 -5.33
N PRO A 524 17.00 26.92 -4.06
CA PRO A 524 17.53 25.60 -3.73
C PRO A 524 16.83 24.47 -4.49
N MET A 525 15.50 24.55 -4.65
CA MET A 525 14.74 23.58 -5.44
C MET A 525 15.27 23.45 -6.88
N GLN A 526 15.52 24.58 -7.56
CA GLN A 526 16.08 24.58 -8.91
C GLN A 526 17.51 24.03 -8.93
N GLN A 527 18.34 24.37 -7.94
CA GLN A 527 19.69 23.83 -7.78
C GLN A 527 19.65 22.30 -7.61
N GLY A 528 18.81 21.81 -6.71
CA GLY A 528 18.58 20.39 -6.48
C GLY A 528 18.12 19.66 -7.73
N TYR A 529 17.24 20.27 -8.54
CA TYR A 529 16.79 19.70 -9.80
C TYR A 529 17.92 19.48 -10.80
N PHE A 530 18.78 20.48 -11.01
CA PHE A 530 19.90 20.33 -11.95
C PHE A 530 20.98 19.38 -11.42
N ALA A 531 21.22 19.36 -10.10
CA ALA A 531 22.06 18.34 -9.48
C ALA A 531 21.50 16.92 -9.70
N TYR A 532 20.17 16.75 -9.65
CA TYR A 532 19.53 15.48 -9.94
C TYR A 532 19.69 15.04 -11.40
N LEU A 533 19.58 15.96 -12.38
CA LEU A 533 19.85 15.64 -13.79
C LEU A 533 21.30 15.20 -14.01
N GLN A 534 22.25 15.86 -13.35
CA GLN A 534 23.67 15.44 -13.37
C GLN A 534 23.84 14.03 -12.78
N ALA A 535 23.21 13.74 -11.64
CA ALA A 535 23.26 12.43 -11.00
C ALA A 535 22.64 11.34 -11.91
N ARG A 536 21.53 11.64 -12.57
CA ARG A 536 20.89 10.74 -13.54
C ARG A 536 21.80 10.42 -14.71
N LEU A 537 22.54 11.41 -15.22
CA LEU A 537 23.46 11.20 -16.33
C LEU A 537 24.62 10.27 -15.92
N LEU A 538 25.21 10.52 -14.75
CA LEU A 538 26.25 9.66 -14.18
C LEU A 538 25.74 8.24 -13.96
N GLU A 539 24.47 8.10 -13.55
CA GLU A 539 23.84 6.80 -13.36
C GLU A 539 23.71 6.04 -14.68
N VAL A 540 23.24 6.69 -15.74
CA VAL A 540 23.09 6.07 -17.08
C VAL A 540 24.44 5.75 -17.71
N ASP A 541 25.45 6.59 -17.50
CA ASP A 541 26.85 6.33 -17.88
C ASP A 541 27.48 5.14 -17.08
N GLY A 542 26.79 4.65 -16.05
CA GLY A 542 27.23 3.55 -15.21
C GLY A 542 28.24 3.94 -14.13
N ASN A 543 28.47 5.25 -13.91
CA ASN A 543 29.22 5.75 -12.77
C ASN A 543 28.32 5.87 -11.53
N LEU A 544 27.92 4.70 -11.02
CA LEU A 544 26.89 4.58 -9.98
C LEU A 544 27.29 5.20 -8.63
N LYS A 545 28.59 5.21 -8.29
CA LYS A 545 29.07 5.79 -7.03
C LYS A 545 28.99 7.31 -7.04
N ASP A 546 29.48 7.93 -8.10
CA ASP A 546 29.40 9.37 -8.25
C ASP A 546 27.94 9.80 -8.43
N ALA A 547 27.10 8.99 -9.09
CA ALA A 547 25.67 9.20 -9.12
C ALA A 547 25.05 9.22 -7.72
N ILE A 548 25.35 8.26 -6.83
CA ILE A 548 24.88 8.24 -5.44
C ILE A 548 25.29 9.52 -4.70
N ASN A 549 26.56 9.94 -4.84
CA ASN A 549 27.06 11.15 -4.19
C ASN A 549 26.34 12.42 -4.71
N THR A 550 26.12 12.51 -6.01
CA THR A 550 25.41 13.63 -6.63
C THR A 550 23.91 13.61 -6.29
N TYR A 551 23.29 12.44 -6.15
CA TYR A 551 21.92 12.34 -5.63
C TYR A 551 21.82 12.78 -4.15
N LYS A 552 22.83 12.49 -3.32
CA LYS A 552 22.90 13.04 -1.94
C LYS A 552 23.04 14.56 -1.96
N HIS A 553 23.84 15.09 -2.88
CA HIS A 553 23.97 16.54 -3.11
C HIS A 553 22.62 17.16 -3.51
N ALA A 554 21.91 16.57 -4.46
CA ALA A 554 20.56 17.00 -4.85
C ALA A 554 19.57 16.97 -3.66
N ASN A 555 19.61 15.91 -2.85
CA ASN A 555 18.78 15.77 -1.65
C ASN A 555 19.08 16.84 -0.58
N SER A 556 20.33 17.32 -0.50
CA SER A 556 20.71 18.36 0.46
C SER A 556 20.03 19.70 0.20
N TYR A 557 19.68 19.99 -1.06
CA TYR A 557 18.93 21.19 -1.44
C TYR A 557 17.42 21.06 -1.19
N SER A 558 16.87 19.85 -1.21
CA SER A 558 15.44 19.61 -1.03
C SER A 558 15.20 18.27 -0.30
N PRO A 559 15.32 18.24 1.04
CA PRO A 559 15.24 17.00 1.83
C PRO A 559 13.87 16.31 1.81
N THR A 560 12.82 17.04 1.41
CA THR A 560 11.45 16.52 1.26
C THR A 560 11.25 15.81 -0.07
N TRP A 561 12.20 15.92 -1.00
CA TRP A 561 12.14 15.27 -2.30
C TRP A 561 12.62 13.82 -2.21
N ILE A 562 11.72 12.87 -2.45
CA ILE A 562 12.03 11.44 -2.29
C ILE A 562 12.84 10.85 -3.45
N ASP A 563 12.78 11.42 -4.67
CA ASP A 563 13.39 10.81 -5.85
C ASP A 563 14.91 10.67 -5.75
N PRO A 564 15.70 11.65 -5.26
CA PRO A 564 17.13 11.47 -5.10
C PRO A 564 17.48 10.30 -4.17
N VAL A 565 16.70 10.08 -3.11
CA VAL A 565 16.91 8.95 -2.20
C VAL A 565 16.49 7.64 -2.86
N TYR A 566 15.36 7.63 -3.56
CA TYR A 566 14.91 6.46 -4.32
C TYR A 566 15.95 6.03 -5.37
N ARG A 567 16.50 6.98 -6.14
CA ARG A 567 17.54 6.71 -7.15
C ARG A 567 18.86 6.25 -6.53
N GLN A 568 19.22 6.67 -5.32
CA GLN A 568 20.34 6.08 -4.59
C GLN A 568 20.12 4.59 -4.35
N GLY A 569 18.91 4.19 -3.96
CA GLY A 569 18.52 2.78 -3.87
C GLY A 569 18.65 2.04 -5.19
N VAL A 570 18.21 2.65 -6.30
CA VAL A 570 18.34 2.06 -7.65
C VAL A 570 19.82 1.84 -8.00
N CYS A 571 20.68 2.84 -7.75
CA CYS A 571 22.13 2.69 -7.95
C CYS A 571 22.72 1.56 -7.10
N MET A 572 22.33 1.44 -5.82
CA MET A 572 22.77 0.36 -4.94
C MET A 572 22.35 -1.02 -5.46
N VAL A 573 21.12 -1.15 -5.98
CA VAL A 573 20.63 -2.39 -6.61
C VAL A 573 21.45 -2.72 -7.86
N LYS A 574 21.71 -1.73 -8.73
CA LYS A 574 22.56 -1.90 -9.92
C LYS A 574 24.00 -2.30 -9.56
N MET A 575 24.52 -1.83 -8.42
CA MET A 575 25.81 -2.23 -7.86
C MET A 575 25.79 -3.60 -7.15
N GLY A 576 24.62 -4.19 -6.94
CA GLY A 576 24.43 -5.48 -6.28
C GLY A 576 24.28 -5.41 -4.75
N PHE A 577 24.21 -4.21 -4.16
CA PHE A 577 24.00 -3.99 -2.73
C PHE A 577 22.50 -3.94 -2.37
N THR A 578 21.73 -4.95 -2.78
CA THR A 578 20.27 -4.95 -2.63
C THR A 578 19.79 -4.87 -1.17
N GLY A 579 20.54 -5.44 -0.22
CA GLY A 579 20.21 -5.34 1.21
C GLY A 579 20.23 -3.88 1.71
N GLN A 580 21.30 -3.13 1.42
CA GLN A 580 21.40 -1.71 1.77
C GLN A 580 20.36 -0.86 1.05
N ALA A 581 20.04 -1.21 -0.20
CA ALA A 581 18.97 -0.55 -0.94
C ALA A 581 17.60 -0.76 -0.27
N MET A 582 17.36 -1.95 0.29
CA MET A 582 16.11 -2.28 0.97
C MET A 582 15.94 -1.52 2.29
N ASP A 583 17.02 -1.22 3.00
CA ASP A 583 16.97 -0.32 4.18
C ASP A 583 16.48 1.07 3.77
N LEU A 584 17.06 1.65 2.70
CA LEU A 584 16.63 2.94 2.14
C LEU A 584 15.18 2.91 1.66
N TYR A 585 14.79 1.85 0.94
CA TYR A 585 13.42 1.70 0.47
C TYR A 585 12.43 1.54 1.62
N SER A 586 12.83 0.89 2.71
CA SER A 586 11.95 0.70 3.86
C SER A 586 11.58 2.04 4.50
N ASP A 587 12.57 2.91 4.70
CA ASP A 587 12.37 4.29 5.17
C ASP A 587 11.48 5.10 4.22
N LEU A 588 11.64 4.91 2.91
CA LEU A 588 10.84 5.61 1.90
C LEU A 588 9.39 5.11 1.87
N ILE A 589 9.16 3.81 1.97
CA ILE A 589 7.82 3.20 2.03
C ILE A 589 7.06 3.69 3.28
N ASP A 590 7.75 3.84 4.41
CA ASP A 590 7.13 4.35 5.63
C ASP A 590 6.64 5.79 5.47
N ARG A 591 7.42 6.63 4.77
CA ARG A 591 7.06 8.03 4.47
C ARG A 591 5.96 8.12 3.42
N ASP A 592 6.12 7.42 2.30
CA ASP A 592 5.15 7.35 1.20
C ASP A 592 4.92 5.89 0.76
N PRO A 593 3.77 5.30 1.12
CA PRO A 593 3.46 3.92 0.75
C PRO A 593 3.46 3.67 -0.77
N ASN A 594 3.27 4.70 -1.62
CA ASN A 594 3.31 4.54 -3.08
C ASN A 594 4.66 4.03 -3.60
N VAL A 595 5.74 4.24 -2.84
CA VAL A 595 7.07 3.70 -3.15
C VAL A 595 7.02 2.17 -3.24
N PHE A 596 6.16 1.50 -2.47
CA PHE A 596 5.96 0.05 -2.58
C PHE A 596 5.54 -0.34 -3.99
N ASN A 597 4.48 0.29 -4.53
CA ASN A 597 4.01 0.04 -5.89
C ASN A 597 5.06 0.45 -6.93
N ARG A 598 5.77 1.56 -6.72
CA ARG A 598 6.89 2.01 -7.58
C ARG A 598 7.94 0.92 -7.74
N ILE A 599 8.41 0.30 -6.65
CA ILE A 599 9.41 -0.78 -6.68
C ILE A 599 8.90 -2.01 -7.44
N LEU A 600 7.62 -2.37 -7.29
CA LEU A 600 7.03 -3.52 -7.99
C LEU A 600 7.11 -3.37 -9.52
N ILE A 601 6.91 -2.14 -10.01
CA ILE A 601 6.78 -1.85 -11.44
C ILE A 601 8.04 -1.25 -12.08
N ASP A 602 9.11 -1.01 -11.32
CA ASP A 602 10.33 -0.37 -11.82
C ASP A 602 11.21 -1.37 -12.60
N PRO A 603 11.37 -1.21 -13.93
CA PRO A 603 12.22 -2.08 -14.73
C PRO A 603 13.72 -1.90 -14.42
N GLU A 604 14.14 -0.76 -13.85
CA GLU A 604 15.55 -0.54 -13.52
C GLU A 604 16.00 -1.31 -12.26
N LEU A 605 15.07 -1.99 -11.57
CA LEU A 605 15.33 -2.84 -10.41
C LEU A 605 15.42 -4.34 -10.76
N ASP A 606 15.36 -4.70 -12.03
CA ASP A 606 15.36 -6.10 -12.50
C ASP A 606 16.48 -6.95 -11.87
N ARG A 607 17.70 -6.40 -11.81
CA ARG A 607 18.87 -7.06 -11.20
C ARG A 607 18.66 -7.52 -9.75
N GLY A 608 18.01 -6.69 -8.93
CA GLY A 608 17.76 -7.00 -7.50
C GLY A 608 16.39 -7.60 -7.24
N ARG A 609 15.61 -7.88 -8.29
CA ARG A 609 14.17 -8.14 -8.19
C ARG A 609 13.84 -9.30 -7.26
N VAL A 610 14.57 -10.41 -7.35
CA VAL A 610 14.34 -11.60 -6.50
C VAL A 610 14.40 -11.23 -5.01
N GLN A 611 15.45 -10.52 -4.60
CA GLN A 611 15.69 -10.13 -3.22
C GLN A 611 14.66 -9.09 -2.76
N LEU A 612 14.37 -8.09 -3.61
CA LEU A 612 13.39 -7.05 -3.32
C LEU A 612 11.97 -7.61 -3.19
N MET A 613 11.52 -8.44 -4.13
CA MET A 613 10.17 -9.05 -4.11
C MET A 613 9.95 -9.96 -2.92
N THR A 614 11.02 -10.59 -2.43
CA THR A 614 10.98 -11.39 -1.21
C THR A 614 10.82 -10.49 0.02
N ALA A 615 11.65 -9.45 0.16
CA ALA A 615 11.55 -8.52 1.28
C ALA A 615 10.22 -7.74 1.31
N LEU A 616 9.68 -7.38 0.14
CA LEU A 616 8.37 -6.71 0.04
C LEU A 616 7.21 -7.64 0.40
N TYR A 617 7.35 -8.95 0.20
CA TYR A 617 6.30 -9.92 0.54
C TYR A 617 6.05 -9.96 2.05
N ASP A 618 7.11 -10.00 2.85
CA ASP A 618 6.98 -10.01 4.32
C ASP A 618 6.21 -8.78 4.82
N ARG A 619 6.57 -7.59 4.31
CA ARG A 619 5.86 -6.34 4.63
C ARG A 619 4.41 -6.34 4.15
N TRP A 620 4.15 -6.93 2.98
CA TRP A 620 2.79 -7.04 2.44
C TRP A 620 1.93 -7.97 3.30
N ALA A 621 2.46 -9.13 3.71
CA ALA A 621 1.75 -10.11 4.51
C ALA A 621 1.39 -9.54 5.90
N GLU A 622 2.33 -8.85 6.56
CA GLU A 622 2.06 -8.15 7.83
C GLU A 622 0.97 -7.08 7.67
N SER A 623 1.08 -6.25 6.63
CA SER A 623 0.10 -5.19 6.38
C SER A 623 -1.27 -5.73 5.97
N GLU A 624 -1.34 -6.88 5.31
CA GLU A 624 -2.59 -7.55 4.96
C GLU A 624 -3.32 -8.04 6.22
N GLU A 625 -2.59 -8.66 7.14
CA GLU A 625 -3.16 -9.11 8.42
C GLU A 625 -3.73 -7.94 9.24
N GLU A 626 -2.98 -6.84 9.32
CA GLU A 626 -3.42 -5.63 10.01
C GLU A 626 -4.60 -4.94 9.32
N ALA A 627 -4.59 -4.86 7.98
CA ALA A 627 -5.71 -4.32 7.21
C ALA A 627 -6.99 -5.13 7.42
N GLN A 628 -6.90 -6.46 7.51
CA GLN A 628 -8.05 -7.33 7.76
C GLN A 628 -8.65 -7.08 9.15
N LYS A 629 -7.83 -6.87 10.19
CA LYS A 629 -8.30 -6.44 11.52
C LYS A 629 -8.94 -5.05 11.48
N THR A 630 -8.31 -4.13 10.76
CA THR A 630 -8.78 -2.73 10.64
C THR A 630 -10.12 -2.64 9.92
N LYS A 631 -10.36 -3.49 8.91
CA LYS A 631 -11.64 -3.58 8.20
C LYS A 631 -12.80 -3.87 9.16
N GLN A 632 -12.61 -4.81 10.09
CA GLN A 632 -13.61 -5.09 11.13
C GLN A 632 -13.82 -3.87 12.05
N SER A 633 -12.75 -3.14 12.38
CA SER A 633 -12.85 -1.91 13.16
C SER A 633 -13.60 -0.79 12.44
N VAL A 634 -13.49 -0.67 11.11
CA VAL A 634 -14.26 0.32 10.32
C VAL A 634 -15.75 -0.01 10.34
N GLU A 635 -16.12 -1.29 10.23
CA GLU A 635 -17.52 -1.72 10.35
C GLU A 635 -18.11 -1.39 11.73
N GLN A 636 -17.34 -1.61 12.80
CA GLN A 636 -17.74 -1.22 14.15
C GLN A 636 -17.90 0.30 14.31
N LEU A 637 -17.03 1.10 13.68
CA LEU A 637 -17.13 2.56 13.72
C LEU A 637 -18.36 3.08 12.96
N LEU A 638 -18.72 2.45 11.82
CA LEU A 638 -19.97 2.78 11.10
C LEU A 638 -21.19 2.56 11.98
N GLU A 639 -21.25 1.43 12.70
CA GLU A 639 -22.31 1.17 13.67
C GLU A 639 -22.29 2.18 14.82
N ASP A 640 -21.12 2.52 15.37
CA ASP A 640 -20.96 3.45 16.48
C ASP A 640 -21.44 4.86 16.12
N ILE A 641 -21.09 5.37 14.92
CA ILE A 641 -21.57 6.67 14.42
C ILE A 641 -23.10 6.70 14.31
N SER A 642 -23.70 5.63 13.76
CA SER A 642 -25.17 5.50 13.64
C SER A 642 -25.91 5.46 14.98
N LYS A 643 -25.24 4.98 16.03
CA LYS A 643 -25.78 4.93 17.39
C LYS A 643 -25.58 6.26 18.13
N ARG A 644 -24.47 6.98 17.91
CA ARG A 644 -24.13 8.22 18.63
C ARG A 644 -24.84 9.45 18.10
N PHE A 645 -24.82 9.66 16.79
CA PHE A 645 -25.27 10.90 16.17
C PHE A 645 -26.55 10.67 15.38
N ASP A 646 -27.42 11.68 15.35
CA ASP A 646 -28.58 11.67 14.46
C ASP A 646 -28.18 12.09 13.04
N VAL A 647 -29.00 11.77 12.04
CA VAL A 647 -28.73 12.09 10.63
C VAL A 647 -28.65 13.61 10.42
N SER A 648 -29.40 14.38 11.23
CA SER A 648 -29.35 15.84 11.20
C SER A 648 -28.08 16.45 11.82
N HIS A 649 -27.22 15.66 12.45
CA HIS A 649 -26.00 16.17 13.07
C HIS A 649 -24.93 16.47 12.00
N SER A 650 -24.27 17.63 12.10
CA SER A 650 -23.31 18.10 11.09
C SER A 650 -22.10 17.19 10.87
N TYR A 651 -21.79 16.33 11.85
CA TYR A 651 -20.70 15.36 11.80
C TYR A 651 -21.11 14.01 11.19
N TYR A 652 -22.42 13.70 11.09
CA TYR A 652 -22.88 12.36 10.70
C TYR A 652 -22.57 12.02 9.24
N GLU A 653 -23.11 12.77 8.28
CA GLU A 653 -22.93 12.47 6.84
C GLU A 653 -21.44 12.46 6.43
N PRO A 654 -20.61 13.47 6.78
CA PRO A 654 -19.18 13.43 6.42
C PRO A 654 -18.43 12.24 7.02
N SER A 655 -18.82 11.81 8.23
CA SER A 655 -18.22 10.64 8.87
C SER A 655 -18.59 9.32 8.21
N VAL A 656 -19.84 9.16 7.79
CA VAL A 656 -20.29 7.98 7.06
C VAL A 656 -19.59 7.90 5.71
N ASP A 657 -19.56 9.01 4.94
CA ASP A 657 -18.88 9.07 3.64
C ASP A 657 -17.39 8.68 3.75
N GLU A 658 -16.69 9.17 4.78
CA GLU A 658 -15.28 8.85 4.99
C GLU A 658 -15.07 7.39 5.39
N LEU A 659 -15.90 6.84 6.29
CA LEU A 659 -15.83 5.43 6.67
C LEU A 659 -16.19 4.49 5.51
N GLU A 660 -17.11 4.88 4.62
CA GLU A 660 -17.42 4.12 3.40
C GLU A 660 -16.24 4.12 2.41
N ARG A 661 -15.53 5.26 2.26
CA ARG A 661 -14.28 5.31 1.48
C ARG A 661 -13.21 4.40 2.07
N LEU A 662 -13.03 4.42 3.39
CA LEU A 662 -12.09 3.52 4.08
C LEU A 662 -12.49 2.05 3.87
N LYS A 663 -13.79 1.73 3.99
CA LYS A 663 -14.31 0.38 3.71
C LYS A 663 -14.00 -0.08 2.29
N ALA A 664 -14.13 0.81 1.30
CA ALA A 664 -13.79 0.52 -0.09
C ALA A 664 -12.29 0.20 -0.26
N LEU A 665 -11.39 0.91 0.42
CA LEU A 665 -9.95 0.59 0.41
C LEU A 665 -9.66 -0.82 0.95
N GLY A 666 -10.38 -1.26 1.99
CA GLY A 666 -10.25 -2.63 2.55
C GLY A 666 -10.76 -3.76 1.66
N THR A 667 -11.21 -3.47 0.45
CA THR A 667 -11.54 -4.49 -0.58
C THR A 667 -10.43 -4.66 -1.61
N ARG A 668 -9.46 -3.74 -1.67
CA ARG A 668 -8.38 -3.73 -2.65
C ARG A 668 -7.18 -4.50 -2.09
N GLN A 669 -6.71 -5.50 -2.83
CA GLN A 669 -5.50 -6.25 -2.49
C GLN A 669 -4.25 -5.48 -2.96
N ASN A 670 -3.94 -4.38 -2.25
CA ASN A 670 -2.83 -3.49 -2.54
C ASN A 670 -2.23 -2.93 -1.25
N TYR A 671 -0.90 -2.96 -1.12
CA TYR A 671 -0.20 -2.47 0.07
C TYR A 671 -0.53 -1.01 0.39
N VAL A 672 -0.63 -0.15 -0.62
CA VAL A 672 -0.96 1.26 -0.44
C VAL A 672 -2.38 1.41 0.11
N ALA A 673 -3.33 0.64 -0.41
CA ALA A 673 -4.71 0.66 0.09
C ALA A 673 -4.80 0.18 1.55
N TYR A 674 -4.01 -0.84 1.92
CA TYR A 674 -3.90 -1.31 3.30
C TYR A 674 -3.38 -0.21 4.23
N GLN A 675 -2.29 0.47 3.86
CA GLN A 675 -1.72 1.56 4.66
C GLN A 675 -2.66 2.77 4.76
N LEU A 676 -3.35 3.13 3.66
CA LEU A 676 -4.35 4.21 3.68
C LEU A 676 -5.55 3.86 4.57
N LEU A 677 -6.00 2.61 4.57
CA LEU A 677 -7.05 2.13 5.47
C LEU A 677 -6.61 2.23 6.94
N ILE A 678 -5.42 1.74 7.28
CA ILE A 678 -4.89 1.73 8.66
C ILE A 678 -4.75 3.16 9.19
N ARG A 679 -3.97 4.00 8.48
CA ARG A 679 -3.71 5.39 8.88
C ARG A 679 -4.98 6.24 8.86
N GLY A 680 -5.86 6.01 7.87
CA GLY A 680 -7.13 6.72 7.74
C GLY A 680 -8.08 6.39 8.90
N THR A 681 -8.16 5.12 9.29
CA THR A 681 -8.98 4.68 10.43
C THR A 681 -8.47 5.24 11.75
N GLU A 682 -7.15 5.28 11.96
CA GLU A 682 -6.56 5.89 13.16
C GLU A 682 -6.86 7.39 13.26
N LYS A 683 -6.67 8.12 12.16
CA LYS A 683 -7.02 9.55 12.07
C LYS A 683 -8.50 9.78 12.33
N PHE A 684 -9.37 8.94 11.76
CA PHE A 684 -10.81 9.01 11.98
C PHE A 684 -11.15 8.78 13.47
N LYS A 685 -10.59 7.75 14.11
CA LYS A 685 -10.79 7.49 15.54
C LYS A 685 -10.40 8.69 16.41
N SER A 686 -9.27 9.33 16.11
CA SER A 686 -8.82 10.55 16.80
C SER A 686 -9.77 11.73 16.58
N SER A 687 -10.22 11.94 15.33
CA SER A 687 -11.22 12.97 15.01
C SER A 687 -12.53 12.74 15.74
N LEU A 688 -13.03 11.50 15.77
CA LEU A 688 -14.24 11.12 16.47
C LEU A 688 -14.13 11.37 17.98
N ASP A 689 -13.03 10.95 18.63
CA ASP A 689 -12.82 11.19 20.06
C ASP A 689 -12.75 12.69 20.39
N ASN A 690 -12.14 13.50 19.52
CA ASN A 690 -12.12 14.96 19.68
C ASN A 690 -13.52 15.59 19.54
N GLU A 691 -14.32 15.14 18.58
CA GLU A 691 -15.68 15.65 18.40
C GLU A 691 -16.60 15.22 19.55
N VAL A 692 -16.50 13.97 20.00
CA VAL A 692 -17.24 13.48 21.18
C VAL A 692 -16.86 14.29 22.42
N LYS A 693 -15.57 14.59 22.65
CA LYS A 693 -15.15 15.46 23.76
C LYS A 693 -15.71 16.88 23.64
N ARG A 694 -15.77 17.43 22.43
CA ARG A 694 -16.32 18.76 22.17
C ARG A 694 -17.82 18.81 22.50
N GLU A 695 -18.57 17.81 22.05
CA GLU A 695 -20.00 17.72 22.34
C GLU A 695 -20.28 17.39 23.81
N ILE A 696 -19.47 16.59 24.49
CA ILE A 696 -19.58 16.40 25.95
C ILE A 696 -19.42 17.74 26.67
N LYS A 697 -18.43 18.56 26.30
CA LYS A 697 -18.28 19.90 26.89
C LYS A 697 -19.47 20.80 26.62
N ARG A 698 -20.07 20.70 25.41
CA ARG A 698 -21.27 21.45 25.06
C ARG A 698 -22.48 20.99 25.88
N ILE A 699 -22.65 19.69 26.07
CA ILE A 699 -23.65 19.08 26.96
C ILE A 699 -23.45 19.60 28.39
N GLU A 700 -22.23 19.58 28.92
CA GLU A 700 -21.92 20.07 30.28
C GLU A 700 -22.24 21.55 30.44
N ALA A 701 -21.85 22.40 29.49
CA ALA A 701 -22.15 23.83 29.50
C ALA A 701 -23.67 24.10 29.40
N ASN A 702 -24.37 23.39 28.51
CA ASN A 702 -25.82 23.48 28.40
C ASN A 702 -26.50 23.00 29.69
N LEU A 703 -26.04 21.91 30.30
CA LEU A 703 -26.57 21.44 31.58
C LEU A 703 -26.38 22.46 32.69
N GLU A 704 -25.22 23.12 32.76
CA GLU A 704 -24.96 24.18 33.74
C GLU A 704 -25.92 25.35 33.54
N TYR A 705 -26.07 25.81 32.29
CA TYR A 705 -27.00 26.87 31.91
C TYR A 705 -28.46 26.52 32.24
N GLN A 706 -28.93 25.33 31.84
CA GLN A 706 -30.28 24.87 32.13
C GLN A 706 -30.48 24.65 33.65
N THR A 707 -29.47 24.18 34.38
CA THR A 707 -29.53 24.05 35.85
C THR A 707 -29.74 25.42 36.51
N GLU A 708 -29.04 26.45 36.05
CA GLU A 708 -29.20 27.82 36.55
C GLU A 708 -30.60 28.37 36.27
N ARG A 709 -31.14 28.13 35.06
CA ARG A 709 -32.52 28.48 34.71
C ARG A 709 -33.55 27.77 35.59
N VAL A 710 -33.39 26.46 35.79
CA VAL A 710 -34.27 25.67 36.67
C VAL A 710 -34.20 26.17 38.12
N ARG A 711 -33.01 26.50 38.64
CA ARG A 711 -32.85 27.10 39.98
C ARG A 711 -33.56 28.44 40.10
N THR A 712 -33.50 29.27 39.06
CA THR A 712 -34.20 30.56 39.03
C THR A 712 -35.72 30.35 39.06
N ILE A 713 -36.22 29.43 38.24
CA ILE A 713 -37.63 29.02 38.22
C ILE A 713 -38.06 28.47 39.59
N GLN A 714 -37.23 27.67 40.25
CA GLN A 714 -37.50 27.13 41.59
C GLN A 714 -37.66 28.24 42.64
N ARG A 715 -36.73 29.20 42.68
CA ARG A 715 -36.77 30.33 43.62
C ARG A 715 -38.05 31.14 43.44
N GLU A 716 -38.43 31.40 42.19
CA GLU A 716 -39.63 32.18 41.89
C GLU A 716 -40.93 31.41 42.16
N ALA A 717 -40.94 30.07 41.97
CA ALA A 717 -42.10 29.22 42.22
C ALA A 717 -42.34 28.92 43.71
N ALA A 718 -41.28 28.84 44.52
CA ALA A 718 -41.36 28.60 45.97
C ALA A 718 -42.22 29.65 46.70
N TRP A 719 -42.42 30.82 46.10
CA TRP A 719 -43.19 31.93 46.64
C TRP A 719 -44.71 31.87 46.33
N PHE A 720 -45.19 30.85 45.62
CA PHE A 720 -46.57 30.84 45.15
C PHE A 720 -47.58 30.29 46.20
N PRO A 721 -48.61 31.07 46.61
CA PRO A 721 -49.43 30.79 47.78
C PRO A 721 -50.52 29.70 47.61
N PHE A 722 -50.70 29.16 46.40
CA PHE A 722 -51.74 28.15 46.12
C PHE A 722 -51.16 26.83 45.59
N PRO A 723 -50.93 25.82 46.46
CA PRO A 723 -50.31 24.55 46.07
C PRO A 723 -51.05 23.78 44.97
N LYS A 724 -52.39 23.91 44.90
CA LYS A 724 -53.22 23.17 43.94
C LYS A 724 -53.00 23.58 42.48
N LEU A 725 -52.55 24.81 42.22
CA LEU A 725 -52.24 25.30 40.87
C LEU A 725 -50.81 24.95 40.42
N LEU A 726 -49.99 24.37 41.32
CA LEU A 726 -48.60 23.98 41.04
C LEU A 726 -48.44 22.50 40.67
N LEU A 727 -49.51 21.71 40.59
CA LEU A 727 -49.41 20.26 40.34
C LEU A 727 -48.73 19.93 39.00
N GLU A 728 -49.18 20.55 37.91
CA GLU A 728 -48.56 20.36 36.58
C GLU A 728 -47.18 21.01 36.48
N PHE A 729 -47.00 22.16 37.14
CA PHE A 729 -45.72 22.86 37.23
C PHE A 729 -44.66 21.99 37.92
N ASN A 730 -44.99 21.38 39.07
CA ASN A 730 -44.10 20.51 39.82
C ASN A 730 -43.75 19.23 39.05
N LYS A 731 -44.68 18.71 38.22
CA LYS A 731 -44.42 17.56 37.35
C LYS A 731 -43.34 17.87 36.31
N ASP A 732 -43.46 19.00 35.61
CA ASP A 732 -42.48 19.41 34.61
C ASP A 732 -41.15 19.85 35.25
N PHE A 733 -41.18 20.50 36.42
CA PHE A 733 -40.00 20.85 37.20
C PHE A 733 -39.22 19.61 37.66
N ASN A 734 -39.89 18.63 38.28
CA ASN A 734 -39.25 17.40 38.73
C ASN A 734 -38.67 16.61 37.57
N PHE A 735 -39.36 16.58 36.41
CA PHE A 735 -38.82 15.99 35.20
C PHE A 735 -37.48 16.63 34.81
N CYS A 736 -37.39 17.97 34.75
CA CYS A 736 -36.14 18.65 34.40
C CYS A 736 -35.03 18.33 35.41
N VAL A 737 -35.31 18.35 36.72
CA VAL A 737 -34.31 18.04 37.77
C VAL A 737 -33.84 16.58 37.69
N ASP A 738 -34.77 15.63 37.58
CA ASP A 738 -34.46 14.20 37.49
C ASP A 738 -33.63 13.89 36.25
N LYS A 739 -33.98 14.51 35.11
CA LYS A 739 -33.27 14.31 33.84
C LYS A 739 -31.89 14.98 33.82
N ILE A 740 -31.73 16.18 34.38
CA ILE A 740 -30.42 16.82 34.56
C ILE A 740 -29.51 15.95 35.44
N ASN A 741 -30.03 15.43 36.55
CA ASN A 741 -29.28 14.54 37.45
C ASN A 741 -28.95 13.20 36.78
N TRP A 742 -29.86 12.67 35.98
CA TRP A 742 -29.62 11.46 35.20
C TRP A 742 -28.45 11.68 34.24
N ILE A 743 -28.44 12.76 33.44
CA ILE A 743 -27.34 13.02 32.49
C ILE A 743 -26.00 13.16 33.23
N ARG A 744 -25.95 13.85 34.37
CA ARG A 744 -24.72 14.04 35.18
C ARG A 744 -24.12 12.74 35.72
N THR A 745 -24.94 11.71 35.92
CA THR A 745 -24.51 10.43 36.49
C THR A 745 -24.18 9.37 35.43
N GLN A 746 -24.51 9.61 34.16
CA GLN A 746 -24.22 8.69 33.07
C GLN A 746 -22.79 8.80 32.55
N ARG A 747 -22.29 7.70 31.98
CA ARG A 747 -21.05 7.69 31.20
C ARG A 747 -21.33 8.16 29.77
N LEU A 748 -21.08 9.44 29.49
CA LEU A 748 -21.28 10.05 28.18
C LEU A 748 -20.33 9.53 27.07
N LYS A 749 -19.37 8.67 27.43
CA LYS A 749 -18.54 7.95 26.46
C LYS A 749 -19.29 6.79 25.78
N ASP A 750 -20.36 6.27 26.38
CA ASP A 750 -21.14 5.20 25.77
C ASP A 750 -22.14 5.79 24.76
N ALA A 751 -22.22 5.19 23.56
CA ALA A 751 -22.99 5.75 22.45
C ALA A 751 -24.47 5.97 22.77
N ASP A 752 -25.11 4.97 23.38
CA ASP A 752 -26.53 5.03 23.75
C ASP A 752 -26.82 6.10 24.79
N ASN A 753 -25.93 6.26 25.78
CA ASN A 753 -26.08 7.26 26.82
C ASN A 753 -25.86 8.67 26.25
N PHE A 754 -24.89 8.82 25.35
CA PHE A 754 -24.59 10.06 24.66
C PHE A 754 -25.80 10.54 23.84
N ARG A 755 -26.35 9.68 22.96
CA ARG A 755 -27.51 10.02 22.13
C ARG A 755 -28.76 10.32 22.97
N LYS A 756 -29.02 9.51 24.00
CA LYS A 756 -30.14 9.76 24.92
C LYS A 756 -29.99 11.11 25.63
N SER A 757 -28.77 11.48 26.03
CA SER A 757 -28.50 12.75 26.70
C SER A 757 -28.75 13.95 25.80
N LEU A 758 -28.36 13.90 24.53
CA LEU A 758 -28.66 14.96 23.55
C LEU A 758 -30.17 15.15 23.38
N LYS A 759 -30.92 14.06 23.20
CA LYS A 759 -32.38 14.14 23.06
C LYS A 759 -33.06 14.66 24.34
N ILE A 760 -32.60 14.21 25.51
CA ILE A 760 -33.15 14.67 26.79
C ILE A 760 -32.84 16.15 27.02
N LEU A 761 -31.71 16.67 26.54
CA LEU A 761 -31.39 18.09 26.64
C LEU A 761 -32.40 18.97 25.89
N ASP A 762 -32.74 18.60 24.66
CA ASP A 762 -33.76 19.32 23.88
C ASP A 762 -35.12 19.28 24.61
N GLU A 763 -35.50 18.12 25.14
CA GLU A 763 -36.74 17.98 25.94
C GLU A 763 -36.72 18.80 27.24
N ILE A 764 -35.56 18.94 27.89
CA ILE A 764 -35.38 19.80 29.07
C ILE A 764 -35.58 21.26 28.69
N GLU A 765 -35.01 21.70 27.56
CA GLU A 765 -35.10 23.08 27.09
C GLU A 765 -36.55 23.48 26.78
N ASP A 766 -37.28 22.67 26.01
CA ASP A 766 -38.70 22.89 25.70
C ASP A 766 -39.56 23.00 26.97
N ARG A 767 -39.27 22.15 27.97
CA ARG A 767 -39.99 22.15 29.25
C ARG A 767 -39.62 23.34 30.12
N ILE A 768 -38.36 23.78 30.10
CA ILE A 768 -37.92 24.99 30.81
C ILE A 768 -38.61 26.21 30.20
N ASP A 769 -38.70 26.31 28.87
CA ASP A 769 -39.41 27.40 28.19
C ASP A 769 -40.90 27.41 28.55
N THR A 770 -41.52 26.23 28.58
CA THR A 770 -42.91 26.06 29.03
C THR A 770 -43.09 26.49 30.50
N LEU A 771 -42.16 26.10 31.37
CA LEU A 771 -42.15 26.50 32.79
C LEU A 771 -41.99 28.02 32.93
N GLN A 772 -41.11 28.66 32.16
CA GLN A 772 -40.95 30.12 32.15
C GLN A 772 -42.23 30.82 31.70
N GLY A 773 -42.86 30.36 30.61
CA GLY A 773 -44.14 30.90 30.14
C GLY A 773 -45.25 30.78 31.19
N ARG A 774 -45.38 29.60 31.81
CA ARG A 774 -46.34 29.39 32.91
C ARG A 774 -46.01 30.25 34.12
N LEU A 775 -44.74 30.45 34.43
CA LEU A 775 -44.32 31.27 35.56
C LEU A 775 -44.75 32.74 35.38
N VAL A 776 -44.73 33.28 34.16
CA VAL A 776 -45.28 34.62 33.88
C VAL A 776 -46.78 34.68 34.20
N THR A 777 -47.55 33.66 33.79
CA THR A 777 -48.99 33.59 34.11
C THR A 777 -49.25 33.48 35.61
N LEU A 778 -48.46 32.65 36.32
CA LEU A 778 -48.53 32.51 37.77
C LEU A 778 -48.17 33.83 38.46
N ARG A 779 -47.16 34.55 37.97
CA ARG A 779 -46.77 35.89 38.46
C ARG A 779 -47.92 36.89 38.35
N ILE A 780 -48.65 36.87 37.24
CA ILE A 780 -49.82 37.74 37.03
C ILE A 780 -50.97 37.39 37.98
N VAL A 781 -51.31 36.10 38.10
CA VAL A 781 -52.40 35.63 38.98
C VAL A 781 -52.11 36.00 40.43
N ARG A 782 -50.89 35.74 40.86
CA ARG A 782 -50.35 36.06 42.19
C ARG A 782 -50.37 37.55 42.49
N ASP A 783 -49.81 38.38 41.62
CA ASP A 783 -49.80 39.83 41.80
C ASP A 783 -51.24 40.38 41.83
N SER A 784 -52.15 39.82 41.04
CA SER A 784 -53.58 40.15 41.05
C SER A 784 -54.27 39.72 42.35
N THR A 785 -53.99 38.52 42.87
CA THR A 785 -54.60 38.04 44.13
C THR A 785 -54.10 38.81 45.34
N LEU A 786 -52.80 39.13 45.43
CA LEU A 786 -52.25 39.98 46.48
C LEU A 786 -52.85 41.40 46.41
N PHE A 787 -53.02 41.93 45.20
CA PHE A 787 -53.68 43.21 45.00
C PHE A 787 -55.14 43.18 45.48
N VAL A 788 -55.91 42.14 45.15
CA VAL A 788 -57.31 41.98 45.59
C VAL A 788 -57.41 41.79 47.10
N LEU A 789 -56.53 41.00 47.73
CA LEU A 789 -56.50 40.83 49.19
C LEU A 789 -56.17 42.14 49.90
N MET A 790 -55.22 42.91 49.36
CA MET A 790 -54.87 44.23 49.90
C MET A 790 -56.00 45.24 49.72
N LEU A 791 -56.64 45.24 48.54
CA LEU A 791 -57.82 46.06 48.23
C LEU A 791 -58.95 45.72 49.18
N GLY A 792 -59.28 44.44 49.37
CA GLY A 792 -60.31 43.97 50.28
C GLY A 792 -60.04 44.37 51.73
N ARG A 793 -58.80 44.18 52.23
CA ARG A 793 -58.42 44.60 53.59
C ARG A 793 -58.54 46.11 53.77
N ASN A 794 -58.03 46.90 52.82
CA ASN A 794 -58.10 48.36 52.87
C ASN A 794 -59.55 48.86 52.75
N PHE A 795 -60.36 48.21 51.91
CA PHE A 795 -61.77 48.49 51.73
C PHE A 795 -62.55 48.23 53.02
N ILE A 796 -62.42 47.03 53.62
CA ILE A 796 -63.09 46.70 54.88
C ILE A 796 -62.73 47.70 55.97
N TRP A 797 -61.46 48.09 56.10
CA TRP A 797 -61.04 49.08 57.10
C TRP A 797 -61.61 50.47 56.85
N LEU A 798 -61.60 50.94 55.60
CA LEU A 798 -62.17 52.24 55.23
C LEU A 798 -63.69 52.25 55.37
N GLU A 799 -64.35 51.14 55.05
CA GLU A 799 -65.79 50.98 55.20
C GLU A 799 -66.19 50.89 56.68
N LEU A 800 -65.44 50.19 57.53
CA LEU A 800 -65.68 50.16 58.98
C LEU A 800 -65.55 51.54 59.62
N ILE A 801 -64.51 52.30 59.25
CA ILE A 801 -64.35 53.70 59.68
C ILE A 801 -65.50 54.55 59.15
N GLY A 802 -65.82 54.42 57.86
CA GLY A 802 -66.87 55.21 57.21
C GLY A 802 -68.26 54.95 57.79
N LEU A 803 -68.60 53.68 58.06
CA LEU A 803 -69.85 53.27 58.72
C LEU A 803 -69.87 53.71 60.18
N GLY A 804 -68.75 53.61 60.91
CA GLY A 804 -68.64 54.13 62.28
C GLY A 804 -68.84 55.65 62.34
N LEU A 805 -68.26 56.39 61.41
CA LEU A 805 -68.50 57.83 61.25
C LEU A 805 -69.96 58.13 60.88
N ALA A 806 -70.56 57.37 59.96
CA ALA A 806 -71.97 57.52 59.61
C ALA A 806 -72.90 57.25 60.81
N LEU A 807 -72.60 56.23 61.63
CA LEU A 807 -73.34 55.87 62.84
C LEU A 807 -73.32 56.98 63.90
N VAL A 808 -72.26 57.78 63.97
CA VAL A 808 -72.14 58.91 64.89
C VAL A 808 -72.64 60.22 64.27
N ALA A 809 -72.38 60.44 62.98
CA ALA A 809 -72.72 61.66 62.27
C ALA A 809 -74.23 61.80 62.02
N ILE A 810 -74.95 60.71 61.72
CA ILE A 810 -76.40 60.75 61.48
C ILE A 810 -77.16 61.13 62.78
N PRO A 811 -76.92 60.52 63.96
CA PRO A 811 -77.53 60.95 65.21
C PRO A 811 -77.08 62.35 65.65
N SER A 812 -75.80 62.68 65.47
CA SER A 812 -75.28 64.01 65.84
C SER A 812 -75.90 65.12 64.99
N THR A 813 -76.01 64.93 63.68
CA THR A 813 -76.69 65.90 62.81
C THR A 813 -78.15 66.03 63.21
N LEU A 814 -78.88 64.92 63.44
CA LEU A 814 -80.26 64.95 63.94
C LEU A 814 -80.43 65.61 65.31
N TYR A 815 -79.42 65.55 66.19
CA TYR A 815 -79.42 66.20 67.52
C TYR A 815 -79.13 67.71 67.41
N PHE A 816 -78.09 68.11 66.66
CA PHE A 816 -77.72 69.51 66.50
C PHE A 816 -78.68 70.29 65.59
N THR A 817 -79.45 69.62 64.71
CA THR A 817 -80.42 70.29 63.82
C THR A 817 -81.86 70.30 64.36
N GLN A 818 -82.10 69.98 65.64
CA GLN A 818 -83.47 69.94 66.20
C GLN A 818 -84.23 71.27 66.10
N ASN A 819 -83.52 72.40 66.02
CA ASN A 819 -84.09 73.75 66.02
C ASN A 819 -84.10 74.43 64.63
N VAL A 820 -83.66 73.74 63.58
CA VAL A 820 -83.60 74.30 62.21
C VAL A 820 -84.85 73.85 61.46
N HIS A 821 -85.80 74.77 61.25
CA HIS A 821 -86.95 74.54 60.37
C HIS A 821 -86.66 75.17 58.99
N ASN A 822 -87.14 74.51 57.93
CA ASN A 822 -87.09 74.95 56.52
C ASN A 822 -85.81 74.59 55.73
N ASN A 823 -85.30 73.35 55.87
CA ASN A 823 -84.22 72.84 55.02
C ASN A 823 -84.60 71.47 54.43
N TRP A 824 -84.84 71.43 53.12
CA TRP A 824 -85.37 70.27 52.39
C TRP A 824 -84.55 68.98 52.58
N ILE A 825 -83.22 69.10 52.76
CA ILE A 825 -82.33 67.95 53.00
C ILE A 825 -82.57 67.36 54.39
N ILE A 826 -82.76 68.21 55.41
CA ILE A 826 -82.97 67.79 56.81
C ILE A 826 -84.36 67.16 56.96
N ASP A 827 -85.37 67.71 56.28
CA ASP A 827 -86.73 67.18 56.29
C ASP A 827 -86.83 65.82 55.57
N SER A 828 -86.14 65.66 54.43
CA SER A 828 -86.05 64.37 53.71
C SER A 828 -85.36 63.27 54.54
N ILE A 829 -84.32 63.61 55.31
CA ILE A 829 -83.67 62.69 56.27
C ILE A 829 -84.63 62.27 57.39
N ARG A 830 -85.55 63.16 57.81
CA ARG A 830 -86.44 62.95 58.95
C ARG A 830 -87.68 62.10 58.61
N GLU A 831 -88.21 62.24 57.40
CA GLU A 831 -89.37 61.48 56.89
C GLU A 831 -88.99 60.09 56.36
N GLN A 832 -87.86 59.97 55.66
CA GLN A 832 -87.41 58.71 55.05
C GLN A 832 -86.08 58.24 55.66
N ARG A 833 -86.00 58.22 56.99
CA ARG A 833 -84.79 57.84 57.77
C ARG A 833 -84.15 56.55 57.26
N TRP A 834 -84.97 55.57 56.89
CA TRP A 834 -84.48 54.27 56.44
C TRP A 834 -83.94 54.28 55.01
N GLU A 835 -84.60 54.98 54.08
CA GLU A 835 -84.13 55.02 52.67
C GLU A 835 -82.92 55.92 52.49
N PHE A 836 -82.85 57.05 53.20
CA PHE A 836 -81.68 57.94 53.16
C PHE A 836 -80.44 57.27 53.76
N THR A 837 -80.60 56.54 54.88
CA THR A 837 -79.49 55.79 55.48
C THR A 837 -78.98 54.71 54.52
N LYS A 838 -79.88 54.01 53.83
CA LYS A 838 -79.51 53.04 52.79
C LYS A 838 -78.76 53.68 51.61
N GLY A 839 -79.27 54.81 51.08
CA GLY A 839 -78.64 55.53 49.98
C GLY A 839 -77.24 56.06 50.33
N LEU A 840 -77.08 56.61 51.54
CA LEU A 840 -75.80 57.13 52.01
C LEU A 840 -74.77 56.01 52.24
N VAL A 841 -75.19 54.87 52.79
CA VAL A 841 -74.32 53.69 52.92
C VAL A 841 -73.84 53.21 51.55
N ILE A 842 -74.71 53.14 50.54
CA ILE A 842 -74.32 52.71 49.19
C ILE A 842 -73.29 53.67 48.56
N ILE A 843 -73.53 54.98 48.63
CA ILE A 843 -72.59 55.98 48.10
C ILE A 843 -71.25 55.93 48.84
N LEU A 844 -71.28 55.80 50.17
CA LEU A 844 -70.10 55.70 51.00
C LEU A 844 -69.28 54.43 50.66
N SER A 845 -69.91 53.27 50.48
CA SER A 845 -69.23 52.05 50.06
C SER A 845 -68.57 52.20 48.69
N ILE A 846 -69.19 52.89 47.72
CA ILE A 846 -68.57 53.16 46.40
C ILE A 846 -67.32 54.05 46.54
N VAL A 847 -67.38 55.10 47.36
CA VAL A 847 -66.25 56.00 47.61
C VAL A 847 -65.12 55.29 48.37
N CYS A 848 -65.45 54.48 49.38
CA CYS A 848 -64.49 53.66 50.11
C CYS A 848 -63.78 52.66 49.19
N LEU A 849 -64.50 52.06 48.23
CA LEU A 849 -63.90 51.15 47.24
C LEU A 849 -62.92 51.87 46.31
N ALA A 850 -63.29 53.06 45.80
CA ALA A 850 -62.42 53.86 44.94
C ALA A 850 -61.14 54.30 45.68
N LEU A 851 -61.26 54.78 46.92
CA LEU A 851 -60.11 55.16 47.74
C LEU A 851 -59.25 53.96 48.14
N ALA A 852 -59.86 52.81 48.44
CA ALA A 852 -59.15 51.57 48.72
C ALA A 852 -58.33 51.09 47.51
N ALA A 853 -58.89 51.20 46.30
CA ALA A 853 -58.20 50.85 45.06
C ALA A 853 -56.99 51.77 44.81
N ILE A 854 -57.14 53.08 44.95
CA ILE A 854 -56.04 54.06 44.79
C ILE A 854 -54.94 53.81 45.82
N LYS A 855 -55.30 53.65 47.11
CA LYS A 855 -54.33 53.38 48.18
C LYS A 855 -53.59 52.07 47.99
N SER A 856 -54.29 51.03 47.53
CA SER A 856 -53.69 49.72 47.25
C SER A 856 -52.72 49.83 46.07
N ALA A 857 -53.05 50.56 45.01
CA ALA A 857 -52.14 50.79 43.87
C ALA A 857 -50.85 51.51 44.28
N PHE A 858 -50.93 52.59 45.07
CA PHE A 858 -49.72 53.33 45.51
C PHE A 858 -48.83 52.56 46.48
N SER A 859 -49.41 51.69 47.32
CA SER A 859 -48.65 50.95 48.34
C SER A 859 -48.25 49.54 47.90
N PHE A 860 -48.75 49.06 46.75
CA PHE A 860 -48.54 47.70 46.27
C PHE A 860 -47.04 47.39 46.10
N ASP A 861 -46.30 48.20 45.35
CA ASP A 861 -44.89 47.90 45.06
C ASP A 861 -43.98 47.94 46.29
N LYS A 862 -44.20 48.89 47.20
CA LYS A 862 -43.42 48.99 48.44
C LYS A 862 -43.65 47.78 49.34
N ARG A 863 -44.92 47.40 49.53
CA ARG A 863 -45.31 46.31 50.42
C ARG A 863 -45.04 44.93 49.84
N LYS A 864 -45.10 44.83 48.51
CA LYS A 864 -44.61 43.68 47.74
C LYS A 864 -43.11 43.46 48.00
N ARG A 865 -42.28 44.52 47.96
CA ARG A 865 -40.85 44.43 48.30
C ARG A 865 -40.58 44.04 49.75
N GLU A 866 -41.28 44.64 50.71
CA GLU A 866 -41.15 44.29 52.14
C GLU A 866 -41.53 42.82 52.41
N LEU A 867 -42.59 42.32 51.77
CA LEU A 867 -42.98 40.90 51.85
C LEU A 867 -41.96 39.96 51.17
N PHE A 868 -41.25 40.43 50.14
CA PHE A 868 -40.19 39.66 49.50
C PHE A 868 -38.94 39.58 50.38
N GLU A 869 -38.53 40.68 51.02
CA GLU A 869 -37.34 40.72 51.88
C GLU A 869 -37.52 39.88 53.16
N GLN A 870 -38.68 39.95 53.81
CA GLN A 870 -38.95 39.20 55.05
C GLN A 870 -38.97 37.68 54.84
N LEU A 871 -39.52 37.20 53.72
CA LEU A 871 -39.58 35.77 53.44
C LEU A 871 -38.25 35.20 52.91
N ASP A 872 -37.44 36.01 52.23
CA ASP A 872 -36.08 35.62 51.82
C ASP A 872 -35.19 35.36 53.05
N GLU A 873 -35.42 36.08 54.15
CA GLU A 873 -34.78 35.79 55.44
C GLU A 873 -35.29 34.47 56.04
N GLU A 874 -36.61 34.21 56.05
CA GLU A 874 -37.19 32.94 56.55
C GLU A 874 -36.78 31.70 55.71
N LEU A 875 -36.68 31.83 54.39
CA LEU A 875 -36.23 30.76 53.49
C LEU A 875 -34.72 30.47 53.62
N ARG A 876 -33.90 31.49 53.93
CA ARG A 876 -32.49 31.29 54.29
C ARG A 876 -32.31 30.56 55.61
N GLU A 877 -33.20 30.77 56.57
CA GLU A 877 -33.17 30.08 57.87
C GLU A 877 -33.72 28.63 57.80
N SER A 878 -34.65 28.35 56.88
CA SER A 878 -35.32 27.05 56.77
C SER A 878 -34.69 26.08 55.75
N ALA A 879 -33.71 26.50 54.96
CA ALA A 879 -33.03 25.62 54.00
C ALA A 879 -32.13 24.60 54.73
N PRO A 880 -32.37 23.27 54.61
CA PRO A 880 -31.40 22.29 55.08
C PRO A 880 -30.14 22.37 54.21
N ARG A 881 -28.97 22.52 54.83
CA ARG A 881 -27.67 22.33 54.16
C ARG A 881 -27.60 20.91 53.60
N ARG A 882 -27.87 20.73 52.32
CA ARG A 882 -27.49 19.54 51.56
C ARG A 882 -26.81 19.94 50.27
N TYR A 883 -25.61 19.38 50.11
CA TYR A 883 -24.78 19.33 48.91
C TYR A 883 -25.49 18.59 47.78
#